data_AF-A0A960Y0E9-F1
#
_entry.id   AF-A0A960Y0E9-F1
#
_cell.length_a   1.000
_cell.length_b   1.000
_cell.length_c   1.000
_cell.angle_alpha   90.00
_cell.angle_beta   90.00
_cell.angle_gamma   90.00
#
_symmetry.space_group_name_H-M   'P 1'
#
loop_
_entity.id
_entity.type
_entity.pdbx_description
1 polymer ?
#
loop_
_entity_poly.entity_id
_entity_poly.type
_entity_poly.pdbx_seq_one_letter_code
_entity_poly.pdbx_strand_id
1 'polypeptide(L)'
;MSDPISQYYRVLEYVPSLQNVQSMESRDFQYKGIFKLFTCVSEWTDKYLSNKVLPNVEQLAREVGIERDKVEQYINELCFKQNPPLIKKITTVEYDPSDSSKVEMISNVLRRNTVFARPPTLDAGSAQRYVNTSNEGSVAAIKNAISANRVRWTGEKFKDFIFSKISNNKLSDTYASADVANLFNCPYDSTKALKEATVNSHLKPILKKLVDDKILLFFRNEKANKSSNKSIFLYNNTEEIAERIDYYLAYIKSNVIPNFQRISVIGEVSEEDMRSPKKISSLLLPFMDESYGDQKAILEELVILGKFHEDFVEEKNKSEQKEKLQEVIKLLEKSGKLIDMASIRLNGKPLEKEMTPFIISNDQIIYTEYDDGKNLFEFVLHKNNIAQAITNARQLFEVSENDTELRILGRMNILSSVGDSAKNEFLAAELNSLFKYLPFLTRLWRSITGNIYVTKKEADLIRAQKEVEQKKRIAQSKSKLIEKEKQKLIEERMKRHTTPQTAAVEQEQQSQPQMPSFEEELKIKETLKSFTSILDSAWDNDIFPDREYLLSQLNKSMTEEEMIQHLKKNFSKDVFSFQIKAAANSTTKFKWPILITRTYLKRNGRKLLEKAKRESDVERNENAPNQERFDMYSSLESFLEKTLSKL
;
A
#
# COMPACT_ATOMS: atom_id res chain seq x y z
N MET A 1 -4.78 -48.03 10.14
CA MET A 1 -6.18 -47.67 10.44
C MET A 1 -6.63 -46.74 9.33
N SER A 2 -7.54 -47.22 8.48
CA SER A 2 -8.07 -46.51 7.31
C SER A 2 -8.68 -45.17 7.71
N ASP A 3 -8.30 -44.11 7.01
CA ASP A 3 -8.96 -42.80 7.14
C ASP A 3 -10.48 -43.01 7.08
N PRO A 4 -11.25 -42.59 8.09
CA PRO A 4 -12.69 -42.75 8.06
C PRO A 4 -13.20 -41.86 6.93
N ILE A 5 -13.82 -42.49 5.91
CA ILE A 5 -14.57 -41.79 4.86
C ILE A 5 -15.41 -40.73 5.57
N SER A 6 -15.14 -39.46 5.28
CA SER A 6 -15.80 -38.35 5.97
C SER A 6 -17.31 -38.56 5.89
N GLN A 7 -18.02 -38.41 7.03
CA GLN A 7 -19.44 -38.76 7.14
C GLN A 7 -20.30 -38.10 6.05
N TYR A 8 -19.83 -36.96 5.52
CA TYR A 8 -20.49 -36.19 4.47
C TYR A 8 -20.52 -36.90 3.10
N TYR A 9 -19.72 -37.93 2.88
CA TYR A 9 -19.68 -38.68 1.61
C TYR A 9 -20.27 -40.08 1.72
N ARG A 10 -20.65 -40.51 2.93
CA ARG A 10 -21.18 -41.84 3.17
C ARG A 10 -22.54 -42.01 2.51
N VAL A 11 -22.71 -43.15 1.87
CA VAL A 11 -23.94 -43.69 1.28
C VAL A 11 -24.07 -45.12 1.80
N LEU A 12 -25.30 -45.59 2.00
CA LEU A 12 -25.54 -46.99 2.35
C LEU A 12 -24.89 -47.90 1.28
N GLU A 13 -24.51 -49.13 1.62
CA GLU A 13 -23.95 -50.07 0.65
C GLU A 13 -25.00 -50.49 -0.39
N TYR A 14 -24.54 -50.87 -1.59
CA TYR A 14 -25.41 -51.13 -2.74
C TYR A 14 -26.46 -52.23 -2.47
N VAL A 15 -26.01 -53.39 -2.01
CA VAL A 15 -26.89 -54.54 -1.78
C VAL A 15 -27.94 -54.27 -0.69
N PRO A 16 -27.59 -53.75 0.51
CA PRO A 16 -28.59 -53.35 1.50
C PRO A 16 -29.57 -52.28 1.00
N SER A 17 -29.10 -51.34 0.18
CA SER A 17 -29.95 -50.30 -0.39
C SER A 17 -30.97 -50.89 -1.37
N LEU A 18 -30.54 -51.79 -2.24
CA LEU A 18 -31.41 -52.47 -3.21
C LEU A 18 -32.54 -53.22 -2.50
N GLN A 19 -32.20 -53.98 -1.45
CA GLN A 19 -33.17 -54.72 -0.64
C GLN A 19 -34.16 -53.77 0.05
N ASN A 20 -33.68 -52.64 0.59
CA ASN A 20 -34.53 -51.65 1.23
C ASN A 20 -35.53 -51.04 0.24
N VAL A 21 -35.06 -50.61 -0.93
CA VAL A 21 -35.92 -50.03 -1.97
C VAL A 21 -36.95 -51.03 -2.49
N GLN A 22 -36.57 -52.30 -2.71
CA GLN A 22 -37.51 -53.36 -3.07
C GLN A 22 -38.56 -53.60 -1.97
N SER A 23 -38.12 -53.58 -0.71
CA SER A 23 -39.02 -53.68 0.44
C SER A 23 -39.98 -52.50 0.50
N MET A 24 -39.54 -51.28 0.18
CA MET A 24 -40.41 -50.10 0.18
C MET A 24 -41.47 -50.17 -0.91
N GLU A 25 -41.08 -50.59 -2.12
CA GLU A 25 -42.01 -50.74 -3.24
C GLU A 25 -43.06 -51.84 -3.01
N SER A 26 -42.65 -52.95 -2.39
CA SER A 26 -43.55 -54.09 -2.12
C SER A 26 -44.56 -53.84 -0.99
N ARG A 27 -44.22 -52.97 -0.03
CA ARG A 27 -45.05 -52.73 1.17
C ARG A 27 -46.15 -51.69 0.95
N ASP A 28 -45.96 -50.74 0.04
CA ASP A 28 -46.87 -49.60 -0.10
C ASP A 28 -47.00 -49.12 -1.55
N PHE A 29 -48.25 -48.98 -2.01
CA PHE A 29 -48.57 -48.53 -3.36
C PHE A 29 -48.07 -47.12 -3.66
N GLN A 30 -47.87 -46.29 -2.62
CA GLN A 30 -47.30 -44.94 -2.79
C GLN A 30 -45.88 -44.97 -3.37
N TYR A 31 -45.12 -46.05 -3.14
CA TYR A 31 -43.75 -46.20 -3.60
C TYR A 31 -43.62 -46.98 -4.94
N LYS A 32 -44.73 -47.26 -5.63
CA LYS A 32 -44.71 -47.93 -6.93
C LYS A 32 -43.90 -47.13 -7.98
N GLY A 33 -42.78 -47.69 -8.42
CA GLY A 33 -41.82 -47.09 -9.36
C GLY A 33 -40.53 -46.60 -8.70
N ILE A 34 -40.42 -46.61 -7.36
CA ILE A 34 -39.22 -46.14 -6.65
C ILE A 34 -37.99 -47.01 -6.95
N PHE A 35 -38.17 -48.31 -7.17
CA PHE A 35 -37.09 -49.22 -7.53
C PHE A 35 -36.51 -48.87 -8.91
N LYS A 36 -37.38 -48.62 -9.89
CA LYS A 36 -36.97 -48.20 -11.24
C LYS A 36 -36.20 -46.86 -11.21
N LEU A 37 -36.61 -45.93 -10.35
CA LEU A 37 -35.87 -44.67 -10.13
C LEU A 37 -34.48 -44.96 -9.54
N PHE A 38 -34.40 -45.79 -8.50
CA PHE A 38 -33.13 -46.14 -7.86
C PHE A 38 -32.15 -46.83 -8.83
N THR A 39 -32.62 -47.78 -9.63
CA THR A 39 -31.79 -48.46 -10.64
C THR A 39 -31.34 -47.50 -11.74
N CYS A 40 -32.22 -46.60 -12.19
CA CYS A 40 -31.86 -45.57 -13.16
C CYS A 40 -30.70 -44.68 -12.64
N VAL A 41 -30.77 -44.19 -11.40
CA VAL A 41 -29.67 -43.40 -10.81
C VAL A 41 -28.37 -44.22 -10.73
N SER A 42 -28.46 -45.52 -10.42
CA SER A 42 -27.29 -46.43 -10.45
C SER A 42 -26.67 -46.51 -11.84
N GLU A 43 -27.47 -46.74 -12.88
CA GLU A 43 -26.99 -46.84 -14.27
C GLU A 43 -26.31 -45.55 -14.74
N TRP A 44 -26.86 -44.39 -14.38
CA TRP A 44 -26.22 -43.10 -14.64
C TRP A 44 -24.88 -42.97 -13.91
N THR A 45 -24.82 -43.44 -12.67
CA THR A 45 -23.61 -43.36 -11.85
C THR A 45 -22.51 -44.27 -12.38
N ASP A 46 -22.87 -45.43 -12.94
CA ASP A 46 -21.96 -46.35 -13.62
C ASP A 46 -21.40 -45.73 -14.92
N LYS A 47 -22.25 -45.04 -15.69
CA LYS A 47 -21.86 -44.31 -16.92
C LYS A 47 -21.11 -43.00 -16.65
N TYR A 48 -21.00 -42.56 -15.39
CA TYR A 48 -20.37 -41.28 -15.05
C TYR A 48 -18.90 -41.21 -15.44
N LEU A 49 -18.17 -42.33 -15.39
CA LEU A 49 -16.74 -42.35 -15.72
C LEU A 49 -16.49 -41.93 -17.18
N SER A 50 -17.38 -42.30 -18.11
CA SER A 50 -17.28 -41.92 -19.52
C SER A 50 -17.87 -40.53 -19.79
N ASN A 51 -19.03 -40.23 -19.20
CA ASN A 51 -19.83 -39.07 -19.63
C ASN A 51 -19.66 -37.84 -18.74
N LYS A 52 -19.19 -38.01 -17.49
CA LYS A 52 -19.08 -36.96 -16.47
C LYS A 52 -20.39 -36.22 -16.15
N VAL A 53 -21.54 -36.81 -16.51
CA VAL A 53 -22.88 -36.27 -16.25
C VAL A 53 -23.60 -37.14 -15.23
N LEU A 54 -24.20 -36.50 -14.23
CA LEU A 54 -25.13 -37.12 -13.28
C LEU A 54 -26.54 -36.58 -13.51
N PRO A 55 -27.58 -37.38 -13.24
CA PRO A 55 -28.94 -37.03 -13.57
C PRO A 55 -29.52 -36.05 -12.56
N ASN A 56 -30.27 -35.06 -13.06
CA ASN A 56 -31.15 -34.21 -12.25
C ASN A 56 -32.59 -34.76 -12.24
N VAL A 57 -33.49 -34.13 -11.47
CA VAL A 57 -34.89 -34.56 -11.35
C VAL A 57 -35.60 -34.63 -12.70
N GLU A 58 -35.37 -33.66 -13.58
CA GLU A 58 -36.07 -33.57 -14.88
C GLU A 58 -35.64 -34.70 -15.83
N GLN A 59 -34.35 -35.03 -15.84
CA GLN A 59 -33.80 -36.16 -16.58
C GLN A 59 -34.37 -37.49 -16.04
N LEU A 60 -34.40 -37.65 -14.71
CA LEU A 60 -34.97 -38.85 -14.07
C LEU A 60 -36.47 -39.01 -14.37
N ALA A 61 -37.25 -37.93 -14.28
CA ALA A 61 -38.68 -37.97 -14.59
C ALA A 61 -38.94 -38.44 -16.04
N ARG A 62 -38.16 -37.91 -16.99
CA ARG A 62 -38.27 -38.26 -18.42
C ARG A 62 -37.91 -39.72 -18.70
N GLU A 63 -36.81 -40.22 -18.13
CA GLU A 63 -36.34 -41.58 -18.41
C GLU A 63 -37.13 -42.66 -17.69
N VAL A 64 -37.50 -42.39 -16.44
CA VAL A 64 -38.27 -43.36 -15.65
C VAL A 64 -39.74 -43.36 -16.08
N GLY A 65 -40.24 -42.26 -16.66
CA GLY A 65 -41.63 -42.08 -17.06
C GLY A 65 -42.55 -41.84 -15.87
N ILE A 66 -42.05 -41.14 -14.85
CA ILE A 66 -42.78 -40.79 -13.62
C ILE A 66 -42.93 -39.27 -13.56
N GLU A 67 -44.08 -38.80 -13.08
CA GLU A 67 -44.33 -37.38 -12.85
C GLU A 67 -43.26 -36.76 -11.93
N ARG A 68 -42.88 -35.52 -12.24
CA ARG A 68 -41.81 -34.80 -11.54
C ARG A 68 -42.02 -34.78 -10.02
N ASP A 69 -43.23 -34.42 -9.57
CA ASP A 69 -43.54 -34.29 -8.13
C ASP A 69 -43.34 -35.62 -7.38
N LYS A 70 -43.67 -36.72 -8.06
CA LYS A 70 -43.50 -38.08 -7.53
C LYS A 70 -42.02 -38.50 -7.51
N VAL A 71 -41.22 -38.09 -8.51
CA VAL A 71 -39.76 -38.26 -8.47
C VAL A 71 -39.15 -37.46 -7.31
N GLU A 72 -39.58 -36.20 -7.10
CA GLU A 72 -39.10 -35.38 -5.98
C GLU A 72 -39.45 -36.01 -4.62
N GLN A 73 -40.65 -36.59 -4.47
CA GLN A 73 -41.04 -37.35 -3.29
C GLN A 73 -40.10 -38.54 -3.05
N TYR A 74 -39.78 -39.31 -4.09
CA TYR A 74 -38.88 -40.47 -4.00
C TYR A 74 -37.44 -40.06 -3.70
N ILE A 75 -36.93 -39.00 -4.33
CA ILE A 75 -35.61 -38.46 -4.01
C ILE A 75 -35.55 -38.03 -2.54
N ASN A 76 -36.59 -37.41 -2.01
CA ASN A 76 -36.60 -37.02 -0.60
C ASN A 76 -36.50 -38.23 0.34
N GLU A 77 -37.19 -39.30 0.00
CA GLU A 77 -37.15 -40.57 0.72
C GLU A 77 -35.76 -41.22 0.66
N LEU A 78 -35.16 -41.30 -0.53
CA LEU A 78 -33.89 -41.99 -0.78
C LEU A 78 -32.65 -41.19 -0.35
N CYS A 79 -32.74 -39.85 -0.29
CA CYS A 79 -31.61 -38.98 0.01
C CYS A 79 -31.60 -38.44 1.45
N PHE A 80 -32.77 -38.30 2.10
CA PHE A 80 -32.85 -37.51 3.36
C PHE A 80 -33.54 -38.22 4.52
N LYS A 81 -34.42 -39.21 4.28
CA LYS A 81 -35.09 -39.93 5.39
C LYS A 81 -34.25 -41.05 6.00
N GLN A 82 -33.20 -41.50 5.31
CA GLN A 82 -32.31 -42.55 5.79
C GLN A 82 -30.90 -42.02 6.07
N ASN A 83 -30.26 -42.57 7.10
CA ASN A 83 -28.88 -42.25 7.47
C ASN A 83 -28.08 -43.54 7.72
N PRO A 84 -27.08 -43.88 6.89
CA PRO A 84 -26.64 -43.16 5.70
C PRO A 84 -27.68 -43.17 4.56
N PRO A 85 -27.67 -42.17 3.67
CA PRO A 85 -28.63 -42.09 2.55
C PRO A 85 -28.40 -43.22 1.54
N LEU A 86 -29.43 -43.63 0.80
CA LEU A 86 -29.28 -44.64 -0.27
C LEU A 86 -28.77 -44.01 -1.55
N ILE A 87 -29.19 -42.77 -1.84
CA ILE A 87 -28.73 -41.98 -2.98
C ILE A 87 -28.10 -40.70 -2.44
N LYS A 88 -26.97 -40.30 -3.02
CA LYS A 88 -26.30 -39.06 -2.67
C LYS A 88 -26.82 -37.90 -3.51
N LYS A 89 -27.32 -36.86 -2.84
CA LYS A 89 -27.50 -35.52 -3.42
C LYS A 89 -26.15 -34.82 -3.57
N ILE A 90 -25.91 -34.26 -4.75
CA ILE A 90 -24.72 -33.49 -5.10
C ILE A 90 -25.18 -32.14 -5.66
N THR A 91 -24.65 -31.04 -5.10
CA THR A 91 -24.93 -29.69 -5.60
C THR A 91 -23.84 -29.28 -6.59
N THR A 92 -24.24 -28.82 -7.78
CA THR A 92 -23.33 -28.35 -8.82
C THR A 92 -23.71 -26.96 -9.29
N VAL A 93 -22.74 -26.25 -9.85
CA VAL A 93 -22.95 -24.94 -10.49
C VAL A 93 -22.57 -25.04 -11.94
N GLU A 94 -23.45 -24.56 -12.80
CA GLU A 94 -23.29 -24.58 -14.25
C GLU A 94 -23.22 -23.16 -14.79
N TYR A 95 -22.37 -22.99 -15.80
CA TYR A 95 -22.21 -21.75 -16.54
C TYR A 95 -22.83 -21.89 -17.92
N ASP A 96 -23.73 -21.00 -18.27
CA ASP A 96 -24.32 -20.92 -19.60
C ASP A 96 -23.52 -19.92 -20.45
N PRO A 97 -22.70 -20.38 -21.41
CA PRO A 97 -21.88 -19.49 -22.23
C PRO A 97 -22.71 -18.64 -23.21
N SER A 98 -24.00 -18.93 -23.39
CA SER A 98 -24.89 -18.11 -24.21
C SER A 98 -25.33 -16.82 -23.51
N ASP A 99 -25.17 -16.74 -22.19
CA ASP A 99 -25.47 -15.55 -21.41
C ASP A 99 -24.28 -14.58 -21.44
N SER A 100 -24.37 -13.57 -22.31
CA SER A 100 -23.36 -12.50 -22.43
C SER A 100 -23.61 -11.34 -21.46
N SER A 101 -24.55 -11.47 -20.52
CA SER A 101 -24.88 -10.36 -19.62
C SER A 101 -23.72 -10.04 -18.69
N LYS A 102 -23.46 -8.74 -18.56
CA LYS A 102 -22.50 -8.21 -17.60
C LYS A 102 -23.21 -8.00 -16.27
N VAL A 103 -22.71 -8.61 -15.22
CA VAL A 103 -23.33 -8.60 -13.88
C VAL A 103 -22.31 -8.28 -12.81
N GLU A 104 -22.72 -7.65 -11.71
CA GLU A 104 -21.80 -7.38 -10.61
C GLU A 104 -21.76 -8.53 -9.58
N MET A 105 -22.77 -9.40 -9.57
CA MET A 105 -22.82 -10.63 -8.77
C MET A 105 -22.93 -11.85 -9.70
N ILE A 106 -22.03 -12.82 -9.54
CA ILE A 106 -21.98 -14.00 -10.43
C ILE A 106 -23.15 -14.95 -10.21
N SER A 107 -23.80 -14.87 -9.05
CA SER A 107 -25.03 -15.61 -8.76
C SER A 107 -26.20 -15.30 -9.72
N ASN A 108 -26.12 -14.22 -10.49
CA ASN A 108 -27.13 -13.85 -11.47
C ASN A 108 -26.98 -14.56 -12.83
N VAL A 109 -25.78 -15.04 -13.17
CA VAL A 109 -25.47 -15.70 -14.46
C VAL A 109 -25.20 -17.19 -14.32
N LEU A 110 -24.87 -17.63 -13.11
CA LEU A 110 -24.62 -19.03 -12.81
C LEU A 110 -25.91 -19.71 -12.36
N ARG A 111 -26.14 -20.93 -12.86
CA ARG A 111 -27.31 -21.73 -12.47
C ARG A 111 -26.87 -22.82 -11.50
N ARG A 112 -27.57 -22.89 -10.37
CA ARG A 112 -27.47 -24.04 -9.48
C ARG A 112 -28.16 -25.23 -10.13
N ASN A 113 -27.48 -26.37 -10.17
CA ASN A 113 -28.06 -27.65 -10.50
C ASN A 113 -27.93 -28.60 -9.30
N THR A 114 -28.81 -29.60 -9.23
CA THR A 114 -28.75 -30.63 -8.19
C THR A 114 -28.92 -31.98 -8.86
N VAL A 115 -27.90 -32.80 -8.68
CA VAL A 115 -27.75 -34.08 -9.35
C VAL A 115 -27.61 -35.18 -8.31
N PHE A 116 -27.90 -36.41 -8.74
CA PHE A 116 -27.98 -37.55 -7.84
C PHE A 116 -27.00 -38.64 -8.27
N ALA A 117 -26.30 -39.21 -7.29
CA ALA A 117 -25.36 -40.30 -7.52
C ALA A 117 -25.65 -41.46 -6.59
N ARG A 118 -25.57 -42.67 -7.14
CA ARG A 118 -25.59 -43.91 -6.39
C ARG A 118 -24.25 -44.64 -6.60
N PRO A 119 -23.27 -44.46 -5.69
CA PRO A 119 -21.97 -45.09 -5.85
C PRO A 119 -22.10 -46.62 -5.92
N PRO A 120 -21.42 -47.30 -6.86
CA PRO A 120 -21.39 -48.76 -6.95
C PRO A 120 -20.64 -49.37 -5.76
N THR A 121 -20.71 -50.70 -5.63
CA THR A 121 -20.02 -51.47 -4.57
C THR A 121 -18.50 -51.21 -4.56
N LEU A 122 -17.90 -50.95 -5.72
CA LEU A 122 -16.47 -50.64 -5.87
C LEU A 122 -16.04 -49.39 -5.10
N ASP A 123 -16.96 -48.43 -4.89
CA ASP A 123 -16.66 -47.19 -4.17
C ASP A 123 -16.91 -47.32 -2.65
N ALA A 124 -17.13 -48.55 -2.15
CA ALA A 124 -17.28 -48.86 -0.72
C ALA A 124 -18.27 -47.96 0.03
N GLY A 125 -19.38 -47.58 -0.62
CA GLY A 125 -20.39 -46.69 -0.04
C GLY A 125 -19.94 -45.22 0.11
N SER A 126 -18.98 -44.76 -0.70
CA SER A 126 -18.52 -43.37 -0.72
C SER A 126 -18.87 -42.65 -2.01
N ALA A 127 -19.46 -41.45 -1.90
CA ALA A 127 -19.72 -40.56 -3.02
C ALA A 127 -18.58 -39.55 -3.29
N GLN A 128 -17.44 -39.67 -2.60
CA GLN A 128 -16.35 -38.69 -2.61
C GLN A 128 -15.88 -38.33 -4.03
N ARG A 129 -15.65 -39.33 -4.88
CA ARG A 129 -15.15 -39.12 -6.27
C ARG A 129 -16.09 -38.22 -7.07
N TYR A 130 -17.39 -38.53 -7.01
CA TYR A 130 -18.43 -37.80 -7.73
C TYR A 130 -18.55 -36.37 -7.24
N VAL A 131 -18.54 -36.17 -5.92
CA VAL A 131 -18.56 -34.83 -5.32
C VAL A 131 -17.33 -34.01 -5.72
N ASN A 132 -16.15 -34.62 -5.69
CA ASN A 132 -14.91 -33.92 -6.05
C ASN A 132 -14.92 -33.47 -7.51
N THR A 133 -15.26 -34.35 -8.45
CA THR A 133 -15.34 -33.98 -9.87
C THR A 133 -16.42 -32.92 -10.13
N SER A 134 -17.57 -33.01 -9.45
CA SER A 134 -18.60 -31.97 -9.48
C SER A 134 -18.15 -30.62 -8.93
N ASN A 135 -17.33 -30.61 -7.86
CA ASN A 135 -16.73 -29.39 -7.33
C ASN A 135 -15.73 -28.77 -8.31
N GLU A 136 -14.96 -29.60 -9.02
CA GLU A 136 -14.04 -29.12 -10.07
C GLU A 136 -14.79 -28.43 -11.22
N GLY A 137 -15.88 -29.03 -11.69
CA GLY A 137 -16.77 -28.41 -12.68
C GLY A 137 -17.35 -27.08 -12.19
N SER A 138 -17.80 -27.04 -10.94
CA SER A 138 -18.35 -25.83 -10.32
C SER A 138 -17.30 -24.71 -10.19
N VAL A 139 -16.06 -25.06 -9.84
CA VAL A 139 -14.93 -24.11 -9.81
C VAL A 139 -14.65 -23.55 -11.20
N ALA A 140 -14.62 -24.40 -12.23
CA ALA A 140 -14.42 -23.96 -13.61
C ALA A 140 -15.55 -23.01 -14.07
N ALA A 141 -16.80 -23.36 -13.78
CA ALA A 141 -17.97 -22.51 -14.08
C ALA A 141 -17.86 -21.14 -13.39
N ILE A 142 -17.53 -21.11 -12.09
CA ILE A 142 -17.35 -19.87 -11.32
C ILE A 142 -16.21 -19.02 -11.90
N LYS A 143 -15.06 -19.63 -12.21
CA LYS A 143 -13.92 -18.91 -12.84
C LYS A 143 -14.33 -18.28 -14.17
N ASN A 144 -15.02 -19.04 -15.01
CA ASN A 144 -15.48 -18.54 -16.30
C ASN A 144 -16.43 -17.36 -16.12
N ALA A 145 -17.43 -17.46 -15.26
CA ALA A 145 -18.35 -16.35 -14.97
C ALA A 145 -17.64 -15.11 -14.42
N ILE A 146 -16.66 -15.28 -13.52
CA ILE A 146 -15.87 -14.15 -13.00
C ILE A 146 -15.08 -13.47 -14.13
N SER A 147 -14.45 -14.24 -15.01
CA SER A 147 -13.65 -13.69 -16.11
C SER A 147 -14.48 -13.08 -17.25
N ALA A 148 -15.61 -13.70 -17.58
CA ALA A 148 -16.38 -13.37 -18.78
C ALA A 148 -17.54 -12.42 -18.50
N ASN A 149 -18.21 -12.52 -17.35
CA ASN A 149 -19.46 -11.80 -17.07
C ASN A 149 -19.32 -10.76 -15.95
N ARG A 150 -18.49 -11.04 -14.93
CA ARG A 150 -18.41 -10.17 -13.76
C ARG A 150 -17.81 -8.82 -14.11
N VAL A 151 -18.50 -7.75 -13.71
CA VAL A 151 -17.98 -6.38 -13.71
C VAL A 151 -17.56 -5.99 -12.29
N ARG A 152 -16.47 -5.22 -12.19
CA ARG A 152 -15.99 -4.66 -10.94
C ARG A 152 -17.09 -3.79 -10.31
N TRP A 153 -17.34 -3.96 -9.02
CA TRP A 153 -18.16 -3.01 -8.28
C TRP A 153 -17.39 -1.70 -8.09
N THR A 154 -17.96 -0.57 -8.49
CA THR A 154 -17.31 0.74 -8.37
C THR A 154 -18.29 1.88 -8.16
N GLY A 155 -17.79 2.99 -7.64
CA GLY A 155 -18.52 4.26 -7.58
C GLY A 155 -19.64 4.29 -6.52
N GLU A 156 -20.59 5.22 -6.69
CA GLU A 156 -21.61 5.50 -5.67
C GLU A 156 -22.51 4.30 -5.37
N LYS A 157 -22.91 3.52 -6.39
CA LYS A 157 -23.72 2.32 -6.21
C LYS A 157 -23.05 1.31 -5.25
N PHE A 158 -21.73 1.17 -5.35
CA PHE A 158 -21.00 0.26 -4.45
C PHE A 158 -20.89 0.81 -3.04
N LYS A 159 -20.58 2.10 -2.92
CA LYS A 159 -20.56 2.80 -1.64
C LYS A 159 -21.89 2.66 -0.90
N ASP A 160 -23.01 2.94 -1.56
CA ASP A 160 -24.34 2.86 -0.96
C ASP A 160 -24.72 1.44 -0.55
N PHE A 161 -24.35 0.45 -1.38
CA PHE A 161 -24.53 -0.96 -1.04
C PHE A 161 -23.76 -1.35 0.22
N ILE A 162 -22.47 -1.00 0.31
CA ILE A 162 -21.66 -1.25 1.50
C ILE A 162 -22.25 -0.54 2.73
N PHE A 163 -22.57 0.76 2.60
CA PHE A 163 -23.06 1.58 3.71
C PHE A 163 -24.37 1.02 4.26
N SER A 164 -25.31 0.67 3.37
CA SER A 164 -26.57 0.04 3.74
C SER A 164 -26.36 -1.29 4.46
N LYS A 165 -25.42 -2.12 3.99
CA LYS A 165 -25.13 -3.42 4.62
C LYS A 165 -24.46 -3.29 5.99
N ILE A 166 -23.57 -2.32 6.18
CA ILE A 166 -22.98 -2.02 7.50
C ILE A 166 -24.08 -1.58 8.48
N SER A 167 -24.88 -0.58 8.08
CA SER A 167 -25.95 -0.05 8.94
C SER A 167 -27.00 -1.11 9.30
N ASN A 168 -27.26 -2.05 8.40
CA ASN A 168 -28.19 -3.17 8.62
C ASN A 168 -27.55 -4.39 9.29
N ASN A 169 -26.29 -4.32 9.74
CA ASN A 169 -25.60 -5.43 10.38
C ASN A 169 -25.53 -6.70 9.49
N LYS A 170 -25.34 -6.51 8.18
CA LYS A 170 -25.23 -7.56 7.16
C LYS A 170 -24.01 -7.35 6.24
N LEU A 171 -22.88 -6.89 6.80
CA LEU A 171 -21.64 -6.64 6.04
C LEU A 171 -21.18 -7.87 5.25
N SER A 172 -21.36 -9.08 5.80
CA SER A 172 -20.99 -10.32 5.13
C SER A 172 -21.68 -10.55 3.79
N ASP A 173 -22.85 -9.96 3.56
CA ASP A 173 -23.56 -10.04 2.28
C ASP A 173 -22.80 -9.34 1.15
N THR A 174 -21.83 -8.48 1.50
CA THR A 174 -20.98 -7.77 0.53
C THR A 174 -19.76 -8.60 0.11
N TYR A 175 -19.47 -9.72 0.76
CA TYR A 175 -18.29 -10.53 0.47
C TYR A 175 -18.52 -11.46 -0.72
N ALA A 176 -17.44 -11.83 -1.41
CA ALA A 176 -17.50 -12.81 -2.49
C ALA A 176 -17.98 -14.19 -1.98
N SER A 177 -17.71 -14.52 -0.72
CA SER A 177 -18.23 -15.76 -0.12
C SER A 177 -19.75 -15.79 -0.05
N ALA A 178 -20.43 -14.66 0.14
CA ALA A 178 -21.89 -14.63 0.16
C ALA A 178 -22.47 -14.82 -1.25
N ASP A 179 -21.88 -14.15 -2.25
CA ASP A 179 -22.24 -14.32 -3.67
C ASP A 179 -22.06 -15.78 -4.12
N VAL A 180 -20.91 -16.39 -3.81
CA VAL A 180 -20.67 -17.82 -4.11
C VAL A 180 -21.58 -18.73 -3.28
N ALA A 181 -21.78 -18.47 -1.98
CA ALA A 181 -22.61 -19.32 -1.13
C ALA A 181 -24.07 -19.38 -1.59
N ASN A 182 -24.60 -18.29 -2.16
CA ASN A 182 -25.96 -18.25 -2.70
C ASN A 182 -26.20 -19.30 -3.80
N LEU A 183 -25.16 -19.68 -4.55
CA LEU A 183 -25.22 -20.74 -5.56
C LEU A 183 -25.40 -22.14 -4.97
N PHE A 184 -25.10 -22.32 -3.69
CA PHE A 184 -25.20 -23.61 -3.00
C PHE A 184 -26.40 -23.69 -2.05
N ASN A 185 -27.29 -22.70 -2.06
CA ASN A 185 -28.57 -22.75 -1.35
C ASN A 185 -29.51 -23.75 -2.06
N CYS A 186 -29.46 -25.01 -1.64
CA CYS A 186 -30.25 -26.08 -2.20
C CYS A 186 -31.63 -26.18 -1.50
N PRO A 187 -32.76 -26.21 -2.24
CA PRO A 187 -34.10 -26.35 -1.66
C PRO A 187 -34.28 -27.62 -0.82
N TYR A 188 -33.54 -28.68 -1.12
CA TYR A 188 -33.58 -29.93 -0.36
C TYR A 188 -32.92 -29.83 1.02
N ASP A 189 -32.12 -28.79 1.29
CA ASP A 189 -31.43 -28.63 2.57
C ASP A 189 -32.35 -27.96 3.60
N SER A 190 -33.41 -28.68 3.99
CA SER A 190 -34.43 -28.22 4.93
C SER A 190 -33.92 -28.15 6.38
N THR A 191 -32.98 -29.02 6.75
CA THR A 191 -32.41 -29.09 8.10
C THR A 191 -31.03 -28.46 8.18
N LYS A 192 -30.64 -28.00 9.38
CA LYS A 192 -29.30 -27.44 9.63
C LYS A 192 -28.18 -28.43 9.28
N ALA A 193 -28.37 -29.72 9.59
CA ALA A 193 -27.40 -30.77 9.29
C ALA A 193 -27.17 -30.95 7.77
N LEU A 194 -28.23 -30.85 6.96
CA LEU A 194 -28.11 -30.93 5.49
C LEU A 194 -27.41 -29.70 4.91
N LYS A 195 -27.72 -28.50 5.42
CA LYS A 195 -27.00 -27.26 5.05
C LYS A 195 -25.51 -27.36 5.39
N GLU A 196 -25.17 -27.83 6.59
CA GLU A 196 -23.78 -28.05 7.00
C GLU A 196 -23.08 -29.10 6.13
N ALA A 197 -23.78 -30.18 5.74
CA ALA A 197 -23.24 -31.16 4.82
C ALA A 197 -22.89 -30.53 3.47
N THR A 198 -23.79 -29.75 2.87
CA THR A 198 -23.53 -29.02 1.61
C THR A 198 -22.36 -28.05 1.74
N VAL A 199 -22.28 -27.31 2.85
CA VAL A 199 -21.18 -26.37 3.09
C VAL A 199 -19.84 -27.10 3.18
N ASN A 200 -19.79 -28.24 3.87
CA ASN A 200 -18.54 -28.98 4.07
C ASN A 200 -18.12 -29.82 2.85
N SER A 201 -19.08 -30.36 2.08
CA SER A 201 -18.78 -31.19 0.92
C SER A 201 -18.58 -30.38 -0.37
N HIS A 202 -19.17 -29.19 -0.48
CA HIS A 202 -19.13 -28.37 -1.70
C HIS A 202 -18.51 -26.99 -1.45
N LEU A 203 -19.18 -26.13 -0.68
CA LEU A 203 -18.83 -24.71 -0.60
C LEU A 203 -17.40 -24.47 -0.09
N LYS A 204 -17.01 -25.10 1.03
CA LYS A 204 -15.66 -24.93 1.61
C LYS A 204 -14.55 -25.41 0.66
N PRO A 205 -14.60 -26.63 0.08
CA PRO A 205 -13.64 -27.05 -0.93
C PRO A 205 -13.55 -26.09 -2.13
N ILE A 206 -14.68 -25.59 -2.61
CA ILE A 206 -14.74 -24.69 -3.76
C ILE A 206 -14.10 -23.34 -3.43
N LEU A 207 -14.48 -22.71 -2.30
CA LEU A 207 -13.87 -21.46 -1.85
C LEU A 207 -12.36 -21.61 -1.64
N LYS A 208 -11.91 -22.73 -1.04
CA LYS A 208 -10.49 -23.02 -0.87
C LYS A 208 -9.78 -23.07 -2.22
N LYS A 209 -10.31 -23.80 -3.19
CA LYS A 209 -9.72 -23.91 -4.54
C LYS A 209 -9.68 -22.55 -5.25
N LEU A 210 -10.71 -21.73 -5.12
CA LEU A 210 -10.73 -20.37 -5.69
C LEU A 210 -9.68 -19.44 -5.05
N VAL A 211 -9.38 -19.61 -3.76
CA VAL A 211 -8.28 -18.90 -3.08
C VAL A 211 -6.92 -19.42 -3.54
N ASP A 212 -6.74 -20.75 -3.60
CA ASP A 212 -5.50 -21.38 -4.07
C ASP A 212 -5.16 -20.94 -5.51
N ASP A 213 -6.20 -20.78 -6.34
CA ASP A 213 -6.11 -20.29 -7.71
C ASP A 213 -6.01 -18.75 -7.84
N LYS A 214 -5.91 -18.03 -6.71
CA LYS A 214 -5.80 -16.56 -6.63
C LYS A 214 -6.97 -15.80 -7.27
N ILE A 215 -8.14 -16.43 -7.39
CA ILE A 215 -9.37 -15.79 -7.88
C ILE A 215 -10.03 -14.98 -6.76
N LEU A 216 -9.94 -15.49 -5.53
CA LEU A 216 -10.41 -14.82 -4.32
C LEU A 216 -9.24 -14.49 -3.39
N LEU A 217 -9.31 -13.33 -2.74
CA LEU A 217 -8.48 -12.97 -1.61
C LEU A 217 -9.15 -13.48 -0.33
N PHE A 218 -8.39 -14.17 0.52
CA PHE A 218 -8.86 -14.65 1.82
C PHE A 218 -8.01 -14.12 2.97
N PHE A 219 -8.67 -13.68 4.03
CA PHE A 219 -8.04 -13.37 5.30
C PHE A 219 -8.99 -13.67 6.46
N ARG A 220 -8.41 -13.86 7.65
CA ARG A 220 -9.17 -14.11 8.88
C ARG A 220 -9.23 -12.89 9.76
N ASN A 221 -10.43 -12.56 10.21
CA ASN A 221 -10.65 -11.64 11.31
C ASN A 221 -11.07 -12.44 12.55
N GLU A 222 -10.08 -12.94 13.30
CA GLU A 222 -10.30 -13.73 14.53
C GLU A 222 -11.09 -12.96 15.60
N LYS A 223 -10.99 -11.62 15.57
CA LYS A 223 -11.63 -10.71 16.55
C LYS A 223 -13.10 -10.41 16.23
N ALA A 224 -13.56 -10.72 15.03
CA ALA A 224 -14.94 -10.48 14.63
C ALA A 224 -15.92 -11.23 15.53
N ASN A 225 -16.94 -10.51 16.02
CA ASN A 225 -18.00 -11.10 16.82
C ASN A 225 -18.83 -12.12 16.00
N LYS A 226 -19.34 -11.69 14.84
CA LYS A 226 -20.13 -12.55 13.95
C LYS A 226 -19.25 -13.58 13.26
N SER A 227 -19.69 -14.84 13.29
CA SER A 227 -19.00 -15.94 12.58
C SER A 227 -18.86 -15.70 11.08
N SER A 228 -19.83 -15.02 10.46
CA SER A 228 -19.81 -14.64 9.04
C SER A 228 -18.71 -13.64 8.67
N ASN A 229 -18.22 -12.86 9.65
CA ASN A 229 -17.17 -11.87 9.45
C ASN A 229 -15.78 -12.40 9.88
N LYS A 230 -15.69 -13.63 10.41
CA LYS A 230 -14.40 -14.23 10.81
C LYS A 230 -13.57 -14.70 9.63
N SER A 231 -14.21 -15.14 8.56
CA SER A 231 -13.57 -15.68 7.35
C SER A 231 -14.02 -14.84 6.16
N ILE A 232 -13.16 -13.93 5.72
CA ILE A 232 -13.52 -12.92 4.73
C ILE A 232 -12.92 -13.33 3.39
N PHE A 233 -13.78 -13.38 2.38
CA PHE A 233 -13.42 -13.69 1.01
C PHE A 233 -13.83 -12.52 0.13
N LEU A 234 -12.85 -11.88 -0.52
CA LEU A 234 -13.07 -10.81 -1.47
C LEU A 234 -12.68 -11.28 -2.87
N TYR A 235 -13.27 -10.70 -3.91
CA TYR A 235 -12.75 -10.88 -5.25
C TYR A 235 -11.33 -10.31 -5.31
N ASN A 236 -10.39 -11.05 -5.91
CA ASN A 236 -9.00 -10.64 -5.98
C ASN A 236 -8.79 -9.58 -7.08
N ASN A 237 -9.38 -8.40 -6.87
CA ASN A 237 -9.22 -7.22 -7.70
C ASN A 237 -8.69 -6.08 -6.81
N THR A 238 -7.47 -5.63 -7.08
CA THR A 238 -6.76 -4.69 -6.22
C THR A 238 -7.47 -3.34 -6.10
N GLU A 239 -8.02 -2.85 -7.19
CA GLU A 239 -8.73 -1.57 -7.26
C GLU A 239 -10.08 -1.64 -6.52
N GLU A 240 -10.82 -2.73 -6.67
CA GLU A 240 -12.09 -2.94 -5.95
C GLU A 240 -11.87 -3.03 -4.43
N ILE A 241 -10.79 -3.70 -4.00
CA ILE A 241 -10.41 -3.79 -2.59
C ILE A 241 -9.99 -2.43 -2.05
N ALA A 242 -9.21 -1.65 -2.81
CA ALA A 242 -8.82 -0.30 -2.42
C ALA A 242 -10.04 0.63 -2.28
N GLU A 243 -10.95 0.62 -3.26
CA GLU A 243 -12.20 1.40 -3.18
C GLU A 243 -13.07 0.99 -1.98
N ARG A 244 -13.18 -0.31 -1.70
CA ARG A 244 -13.87 -0.79 -0.50
C ARG A 244 -13.27 -0.21 0.77
N ILE A 245 -11.95 -0.15 0.87
CA ILE A 245 -11.24 0.44 2.03
C ILE A 245 -11.56 1.94 2.12
N ASP A 246 -11.50 2.67 1.01
CA ASP A 246 -11.86 4.09 0.97
C ASP A 246 -13.33 4.31 1.41
N TYR A 247 -14.23 3.41 1.04
CA TYR A 247 -15.62 3.45 1.49
C TYR A 247 -15.76 3.14 2.99
N TYR A 248 -14.99 2.21 3.54
CA TYR A 248 -14.96 2.01 4.99
C TYR A 248 -14.49 3.28 5.71
N LEU A 249 -13.41 3.90 5.25
CA LEU A 249 -12.92 5.18 5.82
C LEU A 249 -13.98 6.28 5.73
N ALA A 250 -14.66 6.39 4.58
CA ALA A 250 -15.73 7.36 4.39
C ALA A 250 -16.91 7.10 5.33
N TYR A 251 -17.31 5.84 5.52
CA TYR A 251 -18.39 5.46 6.45
C TYR A 251 -18.02 5.83 7.89
N ILE A 252 -16.77 5.57 8.29
CA ILE A 252 -16.24 5.91 9.61
C ILE A 252 -16.26 7.43 9.81
N LYS A 253 -15.81 8.20 8.82
CA LYS A 253 -15.82 9.67 8.85
C LYS A 253 -17.23 10.24 9.04
N SER A 254 -18.23 9.69 8.34
CA SER A 254 -19.59 10.23 8.37
C SER A 254 -20.44 9.73 9.53
N ASN A 255 -20.23 8.50 10.00
CA ASN A 255 -21.14 7.85 10.95
C ASN A 255 -20.50 7.50 12.29
N VAL A 256 -19.21 7.15 12.33
CA VAL A 256 -18.58 6.61 13.55
C VAL A 256 -17.87 7.72 14.33
N ILE A 257 -16.99 8.49 13.68
CA ILE A 257 -16.24 9.59 14.30
C ILE A 257 -17.18 10.63 14.93
N PRO A 258 -18.23 11.13 14.26
CA PRO A 258 -19.12 12.13 14.85
C PRO A 258 -19.83 11.61 16.09
N ASN A 259 -20.14 10.32 16.16
CA ASN A 259 -20.77 9.73 17.34
C ASN A 259 -19.79 9.69 18.52
N PHE A 260 -18.53 9.33 18.30
CA PHE A 260 -17.49 9.34 19.34
C PHE A 260 -17.13 10.76 19.81
N GLN A 261 -17.14 11.74 18.91
CA GLN A 261 -16.93 13.15 19.25
C GLN A 261 -18.08 13.72 20.07
N ARG A 262 -19.34 13.35 19.75
CA ARG A 262 -20.53 13.76 20.53
C ARG A 262 -20.50 13.28 21.98
N ILE A 263 -19.91 12.12 22.23
CA ILE A 263 -19.73 11.58 23.59
C ILE A 263 -18.39 11.99 24.22
N SER A 264 -17.64 12.88 23.57
CA SER A 264 -16.34 13.41 24.03
C SER A 264 -15.27 12.37 24.33
N VAL A 265 -15.34 11.21 23.65
CA VAL A 265 -14.38 10.11 23.83
C VAL A 265 -13.14 10.31 22.93
N ILE A 266 -13.29 11.02 21.81
CA ILE A 266 -12.20 11.39 20.91
C ILE A 266 -12.27 12.89 20.58
N GLY A 267 -11.10 13.51 20.33
CA GLY A 267 -10.99 14.88 19.86
C GLY A 267 -11.20 15.04 18.34
N GLU A 268 -10.74 16.17 17.80
CA GLU A 268 -10.67 16.35 16.35
C GLU A 268 -9.65 15.38 15.73
N VAL A 269 -10.08 14.66 14.69
CA VAL A 269 -9.24 13.71 13.96
C VAL A 269 -8.60 14.44 12.78
N SER A 270 -7.27 14.40 12.68
CA SER A 270 -6.56 15.07 11.59
C SER A 270 -6.80 14.37 10.24
N GLU A 271 -6.71 15.12 9.13
CA GLU A 271 -6.79 14.53 7.78
C GLU A 271 -5.63 13.57 7.48
N GLU A 272 -4.50 13.69 8.20
CA GLU A 272 -3.38 12.77 8.08
C GLU A 272 -3.68 11.42 8.75
N ASP A 273 -4.34 11.44 9.91
CA ASP A 273 -4.82 10.23 10.56
C ASP A 273 -5.89 9.55 9.71
N MET A 274 -6.77 10.33 9.07
CA MET A 274 -7.79 9.82 8.14
C MET A 274 -7.22 9.08 6.92
N ARG A 275 -5.97 9.36 6.54
CA ARG A 275 -5.29 8.69 5.42
C ARG A 275 -4.70 7.33 5.79
N SER A 276 -4.54 7.01 7.07
CA SER A 276 -4.00 5.72 7.50
C SER A 276 -5.08 4.85 8.14
N PRO A 277 -5.56 3.82 7.44
CA PRO A 277 -6.52 2.85 7.99
C PRO A 277 -6.12 2.29 9.35
N LYS A 278 -4.82 2.02 9.55
CA LYS A 278 -4.30 1.48 10.81
C LYS A 278 -4.40 2.47 11.97
N LYS A 279 -4.07 3.74 11.74
CA LYS A 279 -4.12 4.78 12.78
C LYS A 279 -5.56 5.00 13.26
N ILE A 280 -6.49 5.19 12.32
CA ILE A 280 -7.92 5.36 12.66
C ILE A 280 -8.44 4.14 13.42
N SER A 281 -8.13 2.95 12.93
CA SER A 281 -8.63 1.73 13.56
C SER A 281 -8.08 1.56 14.98
N SER A 282 -6.80 1.90 15.18
CA SER A 282 -6.17 1.87 16.52
C SER A 282 -6.75 2.92 17.47
N LEU A 283 -7.18 4.07 16.93
CA LEU A 283 -7.83 5.14 17.71
C LEU A 283 -9.24 4.74 18.15
N LEU A 284 -10.04 4.14 17.27
CA LEU A 284 -11.47 3.92 17.51
C LEU A 284 -11.80 2.56 18.15
N LEU A 285 -11.07 1.50 17.81
CA LEU A 285 -11.34 0.14 18.32
C LEU A 285 -11.38 0.02 19.86
N PRO A 286 -10.53 0.72 20.65
CA PRO A 286 -10.58 0.64 22.11
C PRO A 286 -11.92 1.05 22.72
N PHE A 287 -12.70 1.87 22.00
CA PHE A 287 -13.98 2.40 22.46
C PHE A 287 -15.18 1.62 21.92
N MET A 288 -14.94 0.57 21.12
CA MET A 288 -16.00 -0.21 20.47
C MET A 288 -16.13 -1.59 21.09
N ASP A 289 -17.25 -1.79 21.79
CA ASP A 289 -17.68 -3.10 22.25
C ASP A 289 -18.41 -3.88 21.14
N GLU A 290 -18.97 -5.04 21.51
CA GLU A 290 -19.69 -5.90 20.56
C GLU A 290 -21.01 -5.31 20.04
N SER A 291 -21.59 -4.31 20.73
CA SER A 291 -22.88 -3.71 20.37
C SER A 291 -22.81 -2.93 19.05
N TYR A 292 -21.62 -2.44 18.68
CA TYR A 292 -21.37 -1.75 17.42
C TYR A 292 -21.41 -2.66 16.18
N GLY A 293 -21.47 -3.99 16.37
CA GLY A 293 -21.69 -4.96 15.30
C GLY A 293 -20.75 -4.79 14.11
N ASP A 294 -21.30 -4.56 12.92
CA ASP A 294 -20.51 -4.46 11.69
C ASP A 294 -19.72 -3.15 11.55
N GLN A 295 -20.03 -2.11 12.32
CA GLN A 295 -19.20 -0.90 12.39
C GLN A 295 -17.85 -1.20 13.04
N LYS A 296 -17.84 -2.11 14.03
CA LYS A 296 -16.60 -2.62 14.62
C LYS A 296 -15.87 -3.55 13.64
N ALA A 297 -16.61 -4.41 12.93
CA ALA A 297 -16.04 -5.34 11.97
C ALA A 297 -15.26 -4.62 10.85
N ILE A 298 -15.76 -3.51 10.30
CA ILE A 298 -15.00 -2.76 9.28
C ILE A 298 -13.68 -2.21 9.80
N LEU A 299 -13.60 -1.76 11.07
CA LEU A 299 -12.34 -1.27 11.65
C LEU A 299 -11.35 -2.41 11.86
N GLU A 300 -11.83 -3.58 12.29
CA GLU A 300 -10.99 -4.78 12.38
C GLU A 300 -10.47 -5.23 11.00
N GLU A 301 -11.30 -5.14 9.95
CA GLU A 301 -10.88 -5.38 8.57
C GLU A 301 -9.82 -4.37 8.09
N LEU A 302 -10.00 -3.08 8.43
CA LEU A 302 -9.04 -2.03 8.09
C LEU A 302 -7.68 -2.22 8.75
N VAL A 303 -7.61 -2.82 9.95
CA VAL A 303 -6.31 -3.19 10.56
C VAL A 303 -5.57 -4.21 9.70
N ILE A 304 -6.29 -5.20 9.16
CA ILE A 304 -5.72 -6.28 8.35
C ILE A 304 -5.35 -5.76 6.95
N LEU A 305 -6.25 -5.03 6.31
CA LEU A 305 -6.10 -4.53 4.95
C LEU A 305 -5.30 -3.22 4.86
N GLY A 306 -4.99 -2.57 5.99
CA GLY A 306 -4.37 -1.25 5.99
C GLY A 306 -3.01 -1.22 5.29
N LYS A 307 -2.19 -2.27 5.43
CA LYS A 307 -0.91 -2.36 4.70
C LYS A 307 -1.14 -2.47 3.18
N PHE A 308 -2.12 -3.27 2.77
CA PHE A 308 -2.46 -3.44 1.37
C PHE A 308 -2.87 -2.10 0.73
N HIS A 309 -3.65 -1.28 1.44
CA HIS A 309 -4.05 0.06 0.98
C HIS A 309 -2.86 1.02 0.90
N GLU A 310 -2.01 1.06 1.93
CA GLU A 310 -0.79 1.87 1.95
C GLU A 310 0.11 1.56 0.74
N ASP A 311 0.38 0.27 0.50
CA ASP A 311 1.20 -0.21 -0.62
C ASP A 311 0.54 0.15 -1.98
N PHE A 312 -0.77 -0.04 -2.12
CA PHE A 312 -1.53 0.29 -3.34
C PHE A 312 -1.50 1.79 -3.67
N VAL A 313 -1.71 2.66 -2.67
CA VAL A 313 -1.68 4.11 -2.85
C VAL A 313 -0.28 4.57 -3.24
N GLU A 314 0.77 4.00 -2.64
CA GLU A 314 2.15 4.32 -2.98
C GLU A 314 2.48 3.90 -4.42
N GLU A 315 2.08 2.70 -4.86
CA GLU A 315 2.26 2.25 -6.24
C GLU A 315 1.50 3.12 -7.24
N LYS A 316 0.25 3.47 -6.93
CA LYS A 316 -0.56 4.35 -7.78
C LYS A 316 0.10 5.73 -7.93
N ASN A 317 0.54 6.32 -6.83
CA ASN A 317 1.25 7.61 -6.85
C ASN A 317 2.54 7.53 -7.67
N LYS A 318 3.32 6.46 -7.54
CA LYS A 318 4.54 6.24 -8.35
C LYS A 318 4.21 6.08 -9.83
N SER A 319 3.14 5.36 -10.17
CA SER A 319 2.70 5.19 -11.56
C SER A 319 2.24 6.50 -12.17
N GLU A 320 1.40 7.25 -11.46
CA GLU A 320 0.94 8.58 -11.89
C GLU A 320 2.11 9.56 -12.06
N GLN A 321 3.07 9.57 -11.13
CA GLN A 321 4.30 10.36 -11.26
C GLN A 321 5.10 9.94 -12.50
N LYS A 322 5.23 8.64 -12.77
CA LYS A 322 5.93 8.13 -13.95
C LYS A 322 5.23 8.53 -15.26
N GLU A 323 3.91 8.46 -15.32
CA GLU A 323 3.13 8.89 -16.48
C GLU A 323 3.25 10.39 -16.73
N LYS A 324 3.07 11.21 -15.68
CA LYS A 324 3.30 12.66 -15.75
C LYS A 324 4.72 12.98 -16.22
N LEU A 325 5.74 12.27 -15.73
CA LEU A 325 7.12 12.45 -16.16
C LEU A 325 7.30 12.14 -17.64
N GLN A 326 6.73 11.03 -18.12
CA GLN A 326 6.78 10.68 -19.54
C GLN A 326 6.07 11.71 -20.44
N GLU A 327 4.96 12.28 -19.97
CA GLU A 327 4.26 13.36 -20.67
C GLU A 327 5.13 14.61 -20.77
N VAL A 328 5.79 15.02 -19.67
CA VAL A 328 6.74 16.15 -19.66
C VAL A 328 7.89 15.91 -20.64
N ILE A 329 8.49 14.72 -20.63
CA ILE A 329 9.61 14.40 -21.54
C ILE A 329 9.16 14.48 -23.00
N LYS A 330 7.98 13.95 -23.34
CA LYS A 330 7.41 14.06 -24.69
C LYS A 330 7.15 15.52 -25.10
N LEU A 331 6.70 16.37 -24.17
CA LEU A 331 6.52 17.80 -24.43
C LEU A 331 7.87 18.49 -24.68
N LEU A 332 8.90 18.17 -23.88
CA LEU A 332 10.25 18.68 -24.05
C LEU A 332 10.91 18.20 -25.34
N GLU A 333 10.61 16.98 -25.78
CA GLU A 333 11.06 16.47 -27.07
C GLU A 333 10.40 17.22 -28.24
N LYS A 334 9.11 17.52 -28.17
CA LYS A 334 8.38 18.23 -29.24
C LYS A 334 8.70 19.72 -29.35
N SER A 335 9.23 20.34 -28.30
CA SER A 335 9.41 21.80 -28.26
C SER A 335 10.51 22.32 -29.20
N GLY A 336 11.53 21.51 -29.49
CA GLY A 336 12.68 21.90 -30.31
C GLY A 336 13.53 23.06 -29.75
N LYS A 337 13.30 23.47 -28.50
CA LYS A 337 13.88 24.69 -27.90
C LYS A 337 14.29 24.47 -26.43
N LEU A 338 15.18 25.34 -25.96
CA LEU A 338 15.52 25.49 -24.55
C LEU A 338 14.28 25.98 -23.78
N ILE A 339 13.92 25.32 -22.68
CA ILE A 339 12.72 25.63 -21.90
C ILE A 339 13.10 25.94 -20.46
N ASP A 340 12.53 27.02 -19.92
CA ASP A 340 12.52 27.26 -18.47
C ASP A 340 11.50 26.33 -17.80
N MET A 341 11.90 25.58 -16.76
CA MET A 341 11.01 24.67 -16.04
C MET A 341 9.78 25.38 -15.47
N ALA A 342 9.90 26.66 -15.09
CA ALA A 342 8.77 27.43 -14.60
C ALA A 342 7.69 27.67 -15.66
N SER A 343 8.02 27.51 -16.95
CA SER A 343 7.09 27.66 -18.08
C SER A 343 6.36 26.37 -18.47
N ILE A 344 6.80 25.21 -17.95
CA ILE A 344 6.18 23.92 -18.26
C ILE A 344 4.78 23.86 -17.64
N ARG A 345 3.79 23.50 -18.47
CA ARG A 345 2.40 23.31 -18.06
C ARG A 345 1.91 21.94 -18.48
N LEU A 346 1.36 21.18 -17.54
CA LEU A 346 0.66 19.92 -17.79
C LEU A 346 -0.84 20.19 -17.69
N ASN A 347 -1.59 19.97 -18.78
CA ASN A 347 -3.04 20.25 -18.84
C ASN A 347 -3.43 21.64 -18.29
N GLY A 348 -2.61 22.66 -18.58
CA GLY A 348 -2.82 24.04 -18.12
C GLY A 348 -2.35 24.36 -16.69
N LYS A 349 -1.91 23.36 -15.91
CA LYS A 349 -1.40 23.55 -14.54
C LYS A 349 0.14 23.65 -14.52
N PRO A 350 0.72 24.49 -13.64
CA PRO A 350 2.17 24.53 -13.44
C PRO A 350 2.68 23.19 -12.90
N LEU A 351 3.92 22.87 -13.23
CA LEU A 351 4.60 21.67 -12.75
C LEU A 351 4.69 21.66 -11.21
N GLU A 352 4.35 20.54 -10.59
CA GLU A 352 4.50 20.32 -9.15
C GLU A 352 5.99 20.28 -8.77
N LYS A 353 6.39 20.96 -7.68
CA LYS A 353 7.80 21.03 -7.22
C LYS A 353 8.41 19.63 -6.98
N GLU A 354 7.59 18.65 -6.62
CA GLU A 354 8.01 17.26 -6.39
C GLU A 354 8.49 16.56 -7.66
N MET A 355 8.08 17.02 -8.85
CA MET A 355 8.46 16.43 -10.14
C MET A 355 9.84 16.88 -10.62
N THR A 356 10.33 18.02 -10.13
CA THR A 356 11.58 18.64 -10.55
C THR A 356 12.80 17.71 -10.45
N PRO A 357 13.04 17.00 -9.32
CA PRO A 357 14.17 16.08 -9.21
C PRO A 357 14.10 14.91 -10.20
N PHE A 358 12.90 14.42 -10.52
CA PHE A 358 12.69 13.31 -11.45
C PHE A 358 12.95 13.71 -12.91
N ILE A 359 12.68 14.96 -13.28
CA ILE A 359 13.00 15.51 -14.60
C ILE A 359 14.52 15.69 -14.73
N ILE A 360 15.16 16.27 -13.71
CA ILE A 360 16.61 16.53 -13.71
C ILE A 360 17.41 15.22 -13.75
N SER A 361 16.95 14.19 -13.06
CA SER A 361 17.60 12.88 -13.03
C SER A 361 17.36 12.03 -14.27
N ASN A 362 16.54 12.47 -15.23
CA ASN A 362 16.28 11.72 -16.44
C ASN A 362 17.45 11.82 -17.43
N ASP A 363 17.93 10.67 -17.91
CA ASP A 363 19.08 10.58 -18.81
C ASP A 363 18.89 11.30 -20.16
N GLN A 364 17.65 11.55 -20.61
CA GLN A 364 17.38 12.23 -21.88
C GLN A 364 17.37 13.76 -21.76
N ILE A 365 17.42 14.29 -20.53
CA ILE A 365 17.33 15.71 -20.24
C ILE A 365 18.70 16.26 -19.84
N ILE A 366 19.01 17.45 -20.35
CA ILE A 366 20.14 18.26 -19.92
C ILE A 366 19.61 19.43 -19.11
N TYR A 367 20.17 19.63 -17.93
CA TYR A 367 19.73 20.64 -16.97
C TYR A 367 20.84 21.63 -16.66
N THR A 368 20.50 22.91 -16.55
CA THR A 368 21.35 23.90 -15.90
C THR A 368 20.54 25.00 -15.23
N GLU A 369 21.10 25.52 -14.15
CA GLU A 369 20.65 26.75 -13.51
C GLU A 369 21.36 27.95 -14.13
N TYR A 370 20.64 29.07 -14.26
CA TYR A 370 21.18 30.32 -14.77
C TYR A 370 20.55 31.52 -14.06
N ASP A 371 21.38 32.45 -13.61
CA ASP A 371 20.98 33.69 -12.94
C ASP A 371 21.21 34.90 -13.87
N ASP A 372 20.15 35.64 -14.20
CA ASP A 372 20.23 36.83 -15.05
C ASP A 372 20.64 38.11 -14.29
N GLY A 373 20.85 38.00 -12.97
CA GLY A 373 21.13 39.09 -12.03
C GLY A 373 19.91 39.56 -11.24
N LYS A 374 18.69 39.20 -11.67
CA LYS A 374 17.43 39.52 -10.99
C LYS A 374 16.72 38.27 -10.49
N ASN A 375 16.66 37.22 -11.31
CA ASN A 375 15.96 35.97 -11.06
C ASN A 375 16.85 34.77 -11.36
N LEU A 376 16.65 33.71 -10.56
CA LEU A 376 17.22 32.39 -10.82
C LEU A 376 16.25 31.60 -11.70
N PHE A 377 16.76 31.11 -12.84
CA PHE A 377 16.02 30.29 -13.78
C PHE A 377 16.60 28.88 -13.85
N GLU A 378 15.72 27.91 -14.11
CA GLU A 378 16.05 26.50 -14.21
C GLU A 378 15.74 26.02 -15.63
N PHE A 379 16.77 25.81 -16.45
CA PHE A 379 16.59 25.45 -17.85
C PHE A 379 16.76 23.96 -18.08
N VAL A 380 15.88 23.41 -18.92
CA VAL A 380 15.90 22.03 -19.39
C VAL A 380 15.92 21.97 -20.91
N LEU A 381 16.65 20.99 -21.43
CA LEU A 381 16.76 20.71 -22.86
C LEU A 381 16.75 19.20 -23.10
N HIS A 382 15.93 18.74 -24.03
CA HIS A 382 15.95 17.35 -24.47
C HIS A 382 17.15 17.08 -25.40
N LYS A 383 17.84 15.95 -25.22
CA LYS A 383 19.05 15.61 -25.99
C LYS A 383 18.84 15.60 -27.51
N ASN A 384 17.67 15.17 -27.99
CA ASN A 384 17.36 15.19 -29.44
C ASN A 384 17.28 16.61 -30.03
N ASN A 385 17.03 17.63 -29.19
CA ASN A 385 16.78 18.99 -29.63
C ASN A 385 18.02 19.89 -29.61
N ILE A 386 19.19 19.36 -29.27
CA ILE A 386 20.42 20.15 -29.13
C ILE A 386 20.77 20.88 -30.43
N ALA A 387 20.72 20.20 -31.58
CA ALA A 387 21.06 20.81 -32.88
C ALA A 387 20.13 21.97 -33.24
N GLN A 388 18.82 21.80 -32.99
CA GLN A 388 17.83 22.85 -33.24
C GLN A 388 17.99 24.01 -32.25
N ALA A 389 18.29 23.73 -30.98
CA ALA A 389 18.57 24.74 -29.97
C ALA A 389 19.81 25.58 -30.31
N ILE A 390 20.89 24.98 -30.80
CA ILE A 390 22.09 25.70 -31.29
C ILE A 390 21.70 26.66 -32.43
N THR A 391 20.92 26.16 -33.39
CA THR A 391 20.49 26.96 -34.55
C THR A 391 19.66 28.16 -34.13
N ASN A 392 18.71 27.95 -33.22
CA ASN A 392 17.85 29.01 -32.68
C ASN A 392 18.64 30.05 -31.88
N ALA A 393 19.56 29.61 -31.01
CA ALA A 393 20.40 30.49 -30.21
C ALA A 393 21.32 31.35 -31.08
N ARG A 394 21.84 30.80 -32.19
CA ARG A 394 22.63 31.55 -33.18
C ARG A 394 21.78 32.62 -33.86
N GLN A 395 20.62 32.25 -34.40
CA GLN A 395 19.72 33.20 -35.07
C GLN A 395 19.29 34.32 -34.12
N LEU A 396 18.99 33.99 -32.85
CA LEU A 396 18.66 34.99 -31.85
C LEU A 396 19.82 35.95 -31.60
N PHE A 397 21.05 35.44 -31.49
CA PHE A 397 22.24 36.26 -31.31
C PHE A 397 22.51 37.17 -32.52
N GLU A 398 22.39 36.65 -33.74
CA GLU A 398 22.58 37.44 -34.97
C GLU A 398 21.56 38.58 -35.12
N VAL A 399 20.32 38.37 -34.68
CA VAL A 399 19.24 39.36 -34.80
C VAL A 399 19.23 40.36 -33.65
N SER A 400 19.52 39.94 -32.42
CA SER A 400 19.28 40.74 -31.21
C SER A 400 20.53 41.05 -30.39
N GLU A 401 21.70 40.51 -30.77
CA GLU A 401 22.96 40.53 -30.00
C GLU A 401 22.85 39.93 -28.59
N ASN A 402 21.73 39.25 -28.28
CA ASN A 402 21.50 38.60 -27.00
C ASN A 402 22.17 37.22 -26.97
N ASP A 403 23.12 37.03 -26.05
CA ASP A 403 23.93 35.82 -25.92
C ASP A 403 23.49 34.92 -24.75
N THR A 404 22.35 35.18 -24.12
CA THR A 404 21.89 34.40 -22.95
C THR A 404 21.72 32.92 -23.28
N GLU A 405 21.04 32.59 -24.37
CA GLU A 405 20.84 31.19 -24.77
C GLU A 405 22.16 30.49 -25.10
N LEU A 406 23.09 31.17 -25.80
CA LEU A 406 24.42 30.63 -26.08
C LEU A 406 25.20 30.31 -24.78
N ARG A 407 25.13 31.20 -23.79
CA ARG A 407 25.77 30.97 -22.47
C ARG A 407 25.12 29.84 -21.68
N ILE A 408 23.79 29.72 -21.72
CA ILE A 408 23.06 28.62 -21.07
C ILE A 408 23.44 27.29 -21.72
N LEU A 409 23.42 27.22 -23.05
CA LEU A 409 23.82 26.05 -23.83
C LEU A 409 25.29 25.65 -23.58
N GLY A 410 26.20 26.62 -23.52
CA GLY A 410 27.60 26.36 -23.17
C GLY A 410 27.76 25.72 -21.80
N ARG A 411 26.98 26.20 -20.81
CA ARG A 411 26.99 25.66 -19.44
C ARG A 411 26.33 24.28 -19.32
N MET A 412 25.39 23.96 -20.20
CA MET A 412 24.77 22.65 -20.34
C MET A 412 25.74 21.56 -20.89
N ASN A 413 26.98 21.91 -21.23
CA ASN A 413 27.99 21.00 -21.76
C ASN A 413 27.52 20.19 -22.99
N ILE A 414 26.75 20.85 -23.86
CA ILE A 414 26.13 20.23 -25.04
C ILE A 414 27.14 19.72 -26.08
N LEU A 415 28.37 20.24 -26.07
CA LEU A 415 29.42 19.92 -27.04
C LEU A 415 29.89 18.47 -26.99
N SER A 416 29.59 17.76 -25.90
CA SER A 416 29.82 16.32 -25.74
C SER A 416 28.83 15.45 -26.54
N SER A 417 27.68 16.01 -26.93
CA SER A 417 26.52 15.27 -27.43
C SER A 417 26.17 15.60 -28.89
N VAL A 418 27.03 16.33 -29.61
CA VAL A 418 26.77 16.87 -30.95
C VAL A 418 27.92 16.53 -31.90
N GLY A 419 27.59 16.30 -33.18
CA GLY A 419 28.59 16.06 -34.23
C GLY A 419 29.44 17.29 -34.58
N ASP A 420 30.56 17.08 -35.27
CA ASP A 420 31.60 18.09 -35.47
C ASP A 420 31.14 19.36 -36.21
N SER A 421 30.16 19.25 -37.12
CA SER A 421 29.63 20.42 -37.86
C SER A 421 28.92 21.42 -36.93
N ALA A 422 27.89 20.97 -36.21
CA ALA A 422 27.13 21.83 -35.30
C ALA A 422 27.99 22.28 -34.08
N LYS A 423 29.00 21.49 -33.70
CA LYS A 423 30.00 21.88 -32.70
C LYS A 423 30.85 23.07 -33.18
N ASN A 424 31.35 23.03 -34.41
CA ASN A 424 32.14 24.14 -34.97
C ASN A 424 31.29 25.41 -35.16
N GLU A 425 30.04 25.25 -35.61
CA GLU A 425 29.09 26.37 -35.74
C GLU A 425 28.78 27.03 -34.39
N PHE A 426 28.55 26.23 -33.34
CA PHE A 426 28.36 26.75 -31.99
C PHE A 426 29.59 27.49 -31.49
N LEU A 427 30.80 26.91 -31.64
CA LEU A 427 32.04 27.54 -31.21
C LEU A 427 32.30 28.88 -31.92
N ALA A 428 31.97 28.98 -33.21
CA ALA A 428 32.10 30.24 -33.95
C ALA A 428 31.15 31.33 -33.39
N ALA A 429 29.88 30.98 -33.17
CA ALA A 429 28.90 31.90 -32.57
C ALA A 429 29.29 32.29 -31.13
N GLU A 430 29.81 31.34 -30.35
CA GLU A 430 30.29 31.58 -29.00
C GLU A 430 31.48 32.57 -29.00
N LEU A 431 32.50 32.34 -29.83
CA LEU A 431 33.66 33.24 -29.94
C LEU A 431 33.25 34.67 -30.31
N ASN A 432 32.28 34.83 -31.20
CA ASN A 432 31.73 36.14 -31.55
C ASN A 432 31.00 36.78 -30.37
N SER A 433 30.19 36.02 -29.64
CA SER A 433 29.47 36.53 -28.47
C SER A 433 30.39 36.95 -27.31
N LEU A 434 31.58 36.33 -27.20
CA LEU A 434 32.56 36.63 -26.16
C LEU A 434 33.29 37.97 -26.38
N PHE A 435 33.25 38.55 -27.58
CA PHE A 435 33.99 39.78 -27.91
C PHE A 435 33.62 40.96 -27.00
N LYS A 436 32.35 41.06 -26.60
CA LYS A 436 31.86 42.14 -25.73
C LYS A 436 32.45 42.11 -24.32
N TYR A 437 33.00 40.97 -23.89
CA TYR A 437 33.59 40.76 -22.56
C TYR A 437 35.11 40.97 -22.52
N LEU A 438 35.74 41.28 -23.65
CA LEU A 438 37.15 41.67 -23.68
C LEU A 438 37.36 42.99 -22.91
N PRO A 439 38.56 43.22 -22.34
CA PRO A 439 38.92 44.50 -21.75
C PRO A 439 38.66 45.66 -22.71
N PHE A 440 38.16 46.79 -22.19
CA PHE A 440 37.73 47.93 -23.00
C PHE A 440 38.79 48.41 -24.01
N LEU A 441 40.05 48.53 -23.58
CA LEU A 441 41.16 48.95 -24.44
C LEU A 441 41.43 47.95 -25.57
N THR A 442 41.36 46.65 -25.27
CA THR A 442 41.52 45.58 -26.27
C THR A 442 40.38 45.60 -27.27
N ARG A 443 39.14 45.79 -26.80
CA ARG A 443 37.95 45.88 -27.64
C ARG A 443 38.02 47.10 -28.57
N LEU A 444 38.35 48.27 -28.03
CA LEU A 444 38.48 49.52 -28.78
C LEU A 444 39.54 49.40 -29.88
N TRP A 445 40.72 48.89 -29.54
CA TRP A 445 41.82 48.72 -30.49
C TRP A 445 41.48 47.73 -31.61
N ARG A 446 40.79 46.64 -31.28
CA ARG A 446 40.31 45.64 -32.25
C ARG A 446 39.18 46.15 -33.14
N SER A 447 38.28 46.96 -32.61
CA SER A 447 37.24 47.64 -33.39
C SER A 447 37.83 48.65 -34.39
N ILE A 448 38.90 49.37 -34.01
CA ILE A 448 39.59 50.32 -34.90
C ILE A 448 40.38 49.59 -35.99
N THR A 449 41.00 48.45 -35.66
CA THR A 449 41.81 47.66 -36.61
C THR A 449 41.01 46.65 -37.45
N GLY A 450 39.68 46.61 -37.29
CA GLY A 450 38.79 45.73 -38.04
C GLY A 450 38.86 44.25 -37.66
N ASN A 451 39.51 43.90 -36.54
CA ASN A 451 39.73 42.53 -36.12
C ASN A 451 38.79 42.13 -34.97
N ILE A 452 37.52 41.86 -35.30
CA ILE A 452 36.44 41.57 -34.34
C ILE A 452 36.40 40.07 -33.98
N TYR A 453 37.54 39.50 -33.57
CA TYR A 453 37.64 38.09 -33.18
C TYR A 453 38.28 37.92 -31.79
N VAL A 454 37.81 36.92 -31.06
CA VAL A 454 38.39 36.47 -29.78
C VAL A 454 39.26 35.25 -30.06
N THR A 455 40.50 35.23 -29.55
CA THR A 455 41.36 34.05 -29.69
C THR A 455 40.90 32.93 -28.76
N LYS A 456 41.18 31.65 -29.10
CA LYS A 456 40.79 30.50 -28.26
C LYS A 456 41.27 30.64 -26.81
N LYS A 457 42.51 31.09 -26.60
CA LYS A 457 43.08 31.31 -25.24
C LYS A 457 42.35 32.40 -24.46
N GLU A 458 41.99 33.50 -25.11
CA GLU A 458 41.20 34.57 -24.48
C GLU A 458 39.78 34.11 -24.16
N ALA A 459 39.17 33.34 -25.07
CA ALA A 459 37.85 32.76 -24.85
C ALA A 459 37.82 31.82 -23.64
N ASP A 460 38.84 30.99 -23.46
CA ASP A 460 38.93 30.07 -22.31
C ASP A 460 39.06 30.84 -20.98
N LEU A 461 39.83 31.93 -20.94
CA LEU A 461 39.95 32.79 -19.77
C LEU A 461 38.63 33.49 -19.42
N ILE A 462 37.94 34.04 -20.43
CA ILE A 462 36.64 34.70 -20.23
C ILE A 462 35.59 33.67 -19.78
N ARG A 463 35.57 32.47 -20.36
CA ARG A 463 34.66 31.37 -19.94
C ARG A 463 34.88 31.04 -18.47
N ALA A 464 36.11 30.81 -18.04
CA ALA A 464 36.42 30.48 -16.65
C ALA A 464 35.99 31.59 -15.69
N GLN A 465 36.27 32.86 -16.03
CA GLN A 465 35.87 34.01 -15.22
C GLN A 465 34.34 34.12 -15.09
N LYS A 466 33.62 33.99 -16.22
CA LYS A 466 32.15 34.09 -16.25
C LYS A 466 31.48 32.92 -15.56
N GLU A 467 32.04 31.71 -15.66
CA GLU A 467 31.52 30.54 -14.95
C GLU A 467 31.63 30.71 -13.43
N VAL A 468 32.76 31.22 -12.93
CA VAL A 468 32.96 31.51 -11.50
C VAL A 468 31.99 32.61 -11.03
N GLU A 469 31.83 33.67 -11.81
CA GLU A 469 30.87 34.75 -11.51
C GLU A 469 29.45 34.19 -11.43
N GLN A 470 29.06 33.34 -12.38
CA GLN A 470 27.73 32.76 -12.43
C GLN A 470 27.47 31.77 -11.29
N LYS A 471 28.44 30.91 -10.94
CA LYS A 471 28.34 30.01 -9.78
C LYS A 471 28.15 30.80 -8.49
N LYS A 472 28.88 31.92 -8.31
CA LYS A 472 28.72 32.80 -7.14
C LYS A 472 27.32 33.42 -7.08
N ARG A 473 26.80 33.93 -8.21
CA ARG A 473 25.46 34.52 -8.30
C ARG A 473 24.37 33.50 -7.97
N ILE A 474 24.43 32.32 -8.57
CA ILE A 474 23.48 31.22 -8.28
C ILE A 474 23.48 30.87 -6.78
N ALA A 475 24.65 30.77 -6.15
CA ALA A 475 24.73 30.48 -4.71
C ALA A 475 24.07 31.58 -3.85
N GLN A 476 24.28 32.85 -4.20
CA GLN A 476 23.66 33.99 -3.51
C GLN A 476 22.14 34.05 -3.74
N SER A 477 21.67 33.75 -4.95
CA SER A 477 20.24 33.74 -5.26
C SER A 477 19.52 32.57 -4.58
N LYS A 478 20.16 31.40 -4.48
CA LYS A 478 19.65 30.27 -3.69
C LYS A 478 19.56 30.60 -2.20
N SER A 479 20.58 31.25 -1.62
CA SER A 479 20.52 31.64 -0.20
C SER A 479 19.37 32.63 0.07
N LYS A 480 19.19 33.61 -0.83
CA LYS A 480 18.07 34.57 -0.75
C LYS A 480 16.70 33.89 -0.91
N LEU A 481 16.56 32.89 -1.78
CA LEU A 481 15.32 32.12 -1.94
C LEU A 481 14.99 31.31 -0.68
N ILE A 482 16.00 30.65 -0.09
CA ILE A 482 15.85 29.90 1.18
C ILE A 482 15.44 30.84 2.31
N GLU A 483 16.03 32.04 2.40
CA GLU A 483 15.65 33.05 3.38
C GLU A 483 14.22 33.55 3.18
N LYS A 484 13.81 33.82 1.93
CA LYS A 484 12.43 34.22 1.61
C LYS A 484 11.40 33.13 1.92
N GLU A 485 11.70 31.86 1.63
CA GLU A 485 10.81 30.75 1.98
C GLU A 485 10.69 30.56 3.49
N LYS A 486 11.80 30.73 4.24
CA LYS A 486 11.77 30.76 5.71
C LYS A 486 10.93 31.93 6.24
N GLN A 487 11.07 33.13 5.67
CA GLN A 487 10.27 34.29 6.05
C GLN A 487 8.78 34.10 5.75
N LYS A 488 8.42 33.53 4.60
CA LYS A 488 7.02 33.19 4.28
C LYS A 488 6.44 32.14 5.22
N LEU A 489 7.20 31.10 5.58
CA LEU A 489 6.80 30.12 6.59
C LEU A 489 6.58 30.76 7.97
N ILE A 490 7.38 31.76 8.32
CA ILE A 490 7.21 32.53 9.55
C ILE A 490 5.95 33.43 9.44
N GLU A 491 5.75 34.13 8.33
CA GLU A 491 4.57 34.97 8.09
C GLU A 491 3.26 34.18 8.02
N GLU A 492 3.25 32.99 7.42
CA GLU A 492 2.07 32.10 7.40
C GLU A 492 1.74 31.57 8.80
N ARG A 493 2.74 31.27 9.62
CA ARG A 493 2.54 30.94 11.04
C ARG A 493 2.00 32.13 11.82
N MET A 494 2.50 33.35 11.56
CA MET A 494 1.99 34.57 12.19
C MET A 494 0.56 34.93 11.74
N LYS A 495 0.23 34.72 10.46
CA LYS A 495 -1.11 35.00 9.92
C LYS A 495 -2.18 34.02 10.43
N ARG A 496 -1.82 32.76 10.67
CA ARG A 496 -2.70 31.79 11.34
C ARG A 496 -3.02 32.17 12.80
N HIS A 497 -2.24 33.04 13.43
CA HIS A 497 -2.54 33.59 14.76
C HIS A 497 -3.37 34.89 14.74
N THR A 498 -3.71 35.45 13.57
CA THR A 498 -4.44 36.75 13.44
C THR A 498 -5.88 36.65 12.93
N THR A 499 -6.48 35.45 12.84
CA THR A 499 -7.93 35.31 12.57
C THR A 499 -8.71 35.30 13.90
N PRO A 500 -9.70 36.18 14.12
CA PRO A 500 -10.38 36.28 15.39
C PRO A 500 -11.53 35.27 15.47
N GLN A 501 -11.42 34.28 16.35
CA GLN A 501 -12.57 33.61 16.94
C GLN A 501 -12.45 33.63 18.47
N THR A 502 -13.54 34.08 19.06
CA THR A 502 -13.77 34.44 20.46
C THR A 502 -13.85 33.23 21.40
N ALA A 503 -13.33 33.46 22.61
CA ALA A 503 -13.65 32.84 23.91
C ALA A 503 -12.96 31.51 24.28
N ALA A 504 -11.88 31.56 25.08
CA ALA A 504 -11.90 31.50 26.55
C ALA A 504 -10.45 31.36 27.07
N VAL A 505 -10.21 31.94 28.24
CA VAL A 505 -8.89 32.26 28.81
C VAL A 505 -8.23 31.03 29.46
N GLU A 506 -7.04 30.66 29.01
CA GLU A 506 -5.92 30.27 29.88
C GLU A 506 -4.67 31.01 29.40
N GLN A 507 -4.02 31.72 30.34
CA GLN A 507 -2.83 32.50 30.09
C GLN A 507 -1.62 31.56 29.90
N GLU A 508 -1.18 31.39 28.66
CA GLU A 508 0.22 31.04 28.37
C GLU A 508 0.84 32.17 27.56
N GLN A 509 1.77 32.88 28.20
CA GLN A 509 2.66 33.83 27.54
C GLN A 509 3.57 33.05 26.57
N GLN A 510 3.26 33.05 25.28
CA GLN A 510 4.22 32.69 24.24
C GLN A 510 4.71 33.96 23.53
N SER A 511 5.85 34.43 24.00
CA SER A 511 6.67 35.47 23.40
C SER A 511 7.13 35.08 21.99
N GLN A 512 7.20 36.09 21.11
CA GLN A 512 7.93 36.07 19.84
C GLN A 512 9.35 35.46 20.01
N PRO A 513 9.97 34.85 18.98
CA PRO A 513 11.38 34.50 19.06
C PRO A 513 12.23 35.78 18.97
N GLN A 514 12.38 36.45 20.11
CA GLN A 514 13.54 37.29 20.41
C GLN A 514 14.74 36.39 20.69
N MET A 515 15.96 36.86 20.42
CA MET A 515 17.15 36.15 20.89
C MET A 515 17.03 35.92 22.40
N PRO A 516 17.34 34.69 22.90
CA PRO A 516 17.08 34.33 24.29
C PRO A 516 17.77 35.32 25.23
N SER A 517 17.08 35.71 26.30
CA SER A 517 17.69 36.54 27.32
C SER A 517 18.86 35.79 27.99
N PHE A 518 19.85 36.51 28.51
CA PHE A 518 21.01 35.91 29.19
C PHE A 518 20.59 34.95 30.34
N GLU A 519 19.46 35.23 31.00
CA GLU A 519 18.92 34.37 32.05
C GLU A 519 18.29 33.07 31.52
N GLU A 520 17.65 33.11 30.35
CA GLU A 520 17.13 31.90 29.68
C GLU A 520 18.26 31.03 29.15
N GLU A 521 19.33 31.60 28.60
CA GLU A 521 20.53 30.84 28.21
C GLU A 521 21.20 30.15 29.41
N LEU A 522 21.23 30.80 30.59
CA LEU A 522 21.76 30.22 31.81
C LEU A 522 20.92 29.02 32.26
N LYS A 523 19.58 29.14 32.28
CA LYS A 523 18.67 28.03 32.60
C LYS A 523 18.78 26.87 31.60
N ILE A 524 18.95 27.17 30.32
CA ILE A 524 19.19 26.16 29.27
C ILE A 524 20.54 25.45 29.47
N LYS A 525 21.59 26.17 29.88
CA LYS A 525 22.90 25.58 30.18
C LYS A 525 22.89 24.74 31.48
N GLU A 526 22.14 25.16 32.49
CA GLU A 526 21.99 24.40 33.74
C GLU A 526 21.20 23.10 33.54
N THR A 527 20.10 23.16 32.79
CA THR A 527 19.32 21.96 32.41
C THR A 527 20.12 21.02 31.51
N LEU A 528 20.99 21.54 30.63
CA LEU A 528 21.94 20.68 29.89
C LEU A 528 22.93 20.00 30.83
N LYS A 529 23.48 20.72 31.82
CA LYS A 529 24.42 20.14 32.78
C LYS A 529 23.75 19.05 33.62
N SER A 530 22.47 19.21 33.98
CA SER A 530 21.75 18.16 34.70
C SER A 530 21.49 16.93 33.80
N PHE A 531 21.03 17.11 32.55
CA PHE A 531 20.82 15.99 31.62
C PHE A 531 22.11 15.22 31.35
N THR A 532 23.19 15.94 31.07
CA THR A 532 24.50 15.32 30.79
C THR A 532 25.04 14.59 32.02
N SER A 533 24.93 15.17 33.21
CA SER A 533 25.33 14.51 34.47
C SER A 533 24.52 13.23 34.74
N ILE A 534 23.20 13.26 34.56
CA ILE A 534 22.33 12.09 34.77
C ILE A 534 22.66 10.97 33.78
N LEU A 535 22.80 11.30 32.50
CA LEU A 535 23.11 10.32 31.46
C LEU A 535 24.51 9.74 31.63
N ASP A 536 25.51 10.57 31.91
CA ASP A 536 26.89 10.11 32.10
C ASP A 536 27.01 9.24 33.35
N SER A 537 26.30 9.59 34.44
CA SER A 537 26.22 8.78 35.67
C SER A 537 25.54 7.43 35.43
N ALA A 538 24.49 7.38 34.60
CA ALA A 538 23.83 6.11 34.25
C ALA A 538 24.81 5.17 33.54
N TRP A 539 25.55 5.69 32.56
CA TRP A 539 26.55 4.92 31.83
C TRP A 539 27.74 4.49 32.72
N ASP A 540 28.18 5.33 33.66
CA ASP A 540 29.22 4.96 34.63
C ASP A 540 28.76 3.83 35.58
N ASN A 541 27.45 3.64 35.75
CA ASN A 541 26.84 2.56 36.53
C ASN A 541 26.36 1.36 35.68
N ASP A 542 26.79 1.26 34.40
CA ASP A 542 26.36 0.22 33.45
C ASP A 542 24.81 0.15 33.28
N ILE A 543 24.12 1.26 33.49
CA ILE A 543 22.68 1.44 33.18
C ILE A 543 22.58 2.03 31.77
N PHE A 544 21.61 1.55 31.00
CA PHE A 544 21.35 2.01 29.64
C PHE A 544 20.16 2.98 29.64
N PRO A 545 20.39 4.29 29.82
CA PRO A 545 19.33 5.24 30.05
C PRO A 545 18.51 5.45 28.78
N ASP A 546 17.20 5.39 28.91
CA ASP A 546 16.27 5.81 27.89
C ASP A 546 15.54 7.09 28.33
N ARG A 547 14.54 7.50 27.56
CA ARG A 547 13.73 8.67 27.87
C ARG A 547 12.94 8.55 29.18
N GLU A 548 12.48 7.35 29.54
CA GLU A 548 11.73 7.12 30.78
C GLU A 548 12.68 7.21 31.99
N TYR A 549 13.88 6.67 31.86
CA TYR A 549 14.94 6.82 32.85
C TYR A 549 15.27 8.30 33.09
N LEU A 550 15.49 9.07 32.01
CA LEU A 550 15.80 10.49 32.12
C LEU A 550 14.68 11.27 32.81
N LEU A 551 13.42 11.01 32.45
CA LEU A 551 12.25 11.65 33.09
C LEU A 551 12.10 11.27 34.57
N SER A 552 12.42 10.02 34.94
CA SER A 552 12.33 9.57 36.33
C SER A 552 13.36 10.24 37.26
N GLN A 553 14.51 10.63 36.72
CA GLN A 553 15.61 11.27 37.46
C GLN A 553 15.52 12.80 37.47
N LEU A 554 14.67 13.36 36.62
CA LEU A 554 14.37 14.78 36.62
C LEU A 554 13.24 15.06 37.60
N ASN A 555 13.48 16.00 38.52
CA ASN A 555 12.43 16.48 39.41
C ASN A 555 11.22 16.94 38.55
N LYS A 556 10.01 16.57 39.00
CA LYS A 556 8.70 16.55 38.30
C LYS A 556 8.21 17.86 37.63
N SER A 557 9.08 18.85 37.41
CA SER A 557 8.74 20.15 36.84
C SER A 557 8.77 20.20 35.32
N MET A 558 9.12 19.11 34.62
CA MET A 558 9.20 19.07 33.16
C MET A 558 8.39 17.90 32.62
N THR A 559 7.48 18.17 31.68
CA THR A 559 6.69 17.12 31.02
C THR A 559 7.50 16.39 29.94
N GLU A 560 7.07 15.18 29.54
CA GLU A 560 7.74 14.40 28.48
C GLU A 560 7.85 15.20 27.16
N GLU A 561 6.79 15.92 26.81
CA GLU A 561 6.72 16.72 25.59
C GLU A 561 7.67 17.91 25.63
N GLU A 562 7.75 18.61 26.78
CA GLU A 562 8.72 19.69 27.01
C GLU A 562 10.15 19.17 26.89
N MET A 563 10.47 18.02 27.48
CA MET A 563 11.82 17.42 27.44
C MET A 563 12.23 17.09 26.00
N ILE A 564 11.32 16.45 25.23
CA ILE A 564 11.59 16.09 23.84
C ILE A 564 11.77 17.35 22.97
N GLN A 565 10.94 18.38 23.18
CA GLN A 565 11.08 19.65 22.46
C GLN A 565 12.40 20.34 22.81
N HIS A 566 12.80 20.37 24.08
CA HIS A 566 14.09 20.93 24.52
C HIS A 566 15.29 20.19 23.91
N LEU A 567 15.30 18.85 23.94
CA LEU A 567 16.37 18.03 23.35
C LEU A 567 16.47 18.25 21.83
N LYS A 568 15.34 18.32 21.12
CA LYS A 568 15.32 18.56 19.67
C LYS A 568 15.77 19.96 19.29
N LYS A 569 15.30 20.99 20.01
CA LYS A 569 15.52 22.40 19.68
C LYS A 569 16.96 22.83 19.98
N ASN A 570 17.50 22.40 21.11
CA ASN A 570 18.76 22.95 21.62
C ASN A 570 19.93 21.96 21.58
N PHE A 571 19.68 20.64 21.47
CA PHE A 571 20.69 19.63 21.86
C PHE A 571 20.88 18.46 20.88
N SER A 572 20.43 18.61 19.63
CA SER A 572 20.60 17.60 18.57
C SER A 572 22.06 17.23 18.23
N LYS A 573 23.03 18.02 18.71
CA LYS A 573 24.48 17.79 18.49
C LYS A 573 25.21 17.21 19.71
N ASP A 574 24.57 17.17 20.88
CA ASP A 574 25.22 16.85 22.15
C ASP A 574 24.73 15.54 22.78
N VAL A 575 23.54 15.07 22.41
CA VAL A 575 23.02 13.75 22.81
C VAL A 575 22.77 12.91 21.57
N PHE A 576 23.36 11.72 21.54
CA PHE A 576 23.11 10.71 20.53
C PHE A 576 22.13 9.67 21.07
N SER A 577 21.44 8.99 20.15
CA SER A 577 20.61 7.85 20.49
C SER A 577 20.78 6.72 19.50
N PHE A 578 20.60 5.49 19.98
CA PHE A 578 20.54 4.31 19.14
C PHE A 578 19.45 3.36 19.64
N GLN A 579 18.86 2.61 18.72
CA GLN A 579 17.80 1.68 19.02
C GLN A 579 18.31 0.26 18.85
N ILE A 580 17.99 -0.60 19.81
CA ILE A 580 18.29 -2.03 19.74
C ILE A 580 17.30 -2.67 18.77
N LYS A 581 17.81 -3.27 17.69
CA LYS A 581 16.97 -3.95 16.69
C LYS A 581 16.75 -5.39 17.15
N ALA A 582 15.55 -5.67 17.65
CA ALA A 582 15.14 -7.03 18.01
C ALA A 582 15.13 -7.95 16.78
N ALA A 583 15.63 -9.18 16.91
CA ALA A 583 15.22 -10.25 16.02
C ALA A 583 13.71 -10.52 16.19
N ALA A 584 12.99 -10.76 15.10
CA ALA A 584 11.53 -10.69 14.97
C ALA A 584 10.66 -11.52 15.97
N ASN A 585 11.26 -12.29 16.88
CA ASN A 585 10.58 -13.15 17.84
C ASN A 585 10.96 -12.89 19.32
N SER A 586 11.69 -11.82 19.68
CA SER A 586 12.00 -11.50 21.10
C SER A 586 11.17 -10.33 21.64
N THR A 587 10.57 -10.48 22.82
CA THR A 587 9.98 -9.38 23.59
C THR A 587 11.08 -8.52 24.18
N THR A 588 11.50 -7.48 23.48
CA THR A 588 12.61 -6.63 23.91
C THR A 588 12.28 -5.80 25.16
N LYS A 589 13.09 -5.96 26.20
CA LYS A 589 13.15 -5.08 27.38
C LYS A 589 13.40 -3.60 27.03
N PHE A 590 14.07 -3.33 25.91
CA PHE A 590 14.45 -1.98 25.46
C PHE A 590 13.45 -1.44 24.44
N LYS A 591 12.32 -0.91 24.94
CA LYS A 591 11.26 -0.32 24.11
C LYS A 591 11.67 1.01 23.45
N TRP A 592 12.54 1.77 24.10
CA TRP A 592 12.92 3.11 23.68
C TRP A 592 14.40 3.19 23.29
N PRO A 593 14.80 4.18 22.45
CA PRO A 593 16.20 4.39 22.12
C PRO A 593 17.03 4.70 23.38
N ILE A 594 18.21 4.09 23.46
CA ILE A 594 19.19 4.37 24.51
C ILE A 594 19.88 5.70 24.17
N LEU A 595 20.02 6.54 25.18
CA LEU A 595 20.59 7.88 25.10
C LEU A 595 22.04 7.87 25.59
N ILE A 596 22.93 8.57 24.89
CA ILE A 596 24.34 8.72 25.29
C ILE A 596 24.86 10.10 24.88
N THR A 597 25.61 10.75 25.76
CA THR A 597 26.11 12.09 25.50
C THR A 597 27.38 12.05 24.63
N ARG A 598 27.60 13.14 23.90
CA ARG A 598 28.83 13.37 23.12
C ARG A 598 30.07 13.43 24.00
N THR A 599 29.95 14.04 25.19
CA THR A 599 31.04 14.16 26.17
C THR A 599 31.47 12.79 26.68
N TYR A 600 30.51 11.93 27.01
CA TYR A 600 30.79 10.56 27.45
C TYR A 600 31.47 9.74 26.35
N LEU A 601 30.99 9.82 25.11
CA LEU A 601 31.59 9.13 23.97
C LEU A 601 33.03 9.59 23.70
N LYS A 602 33.34 10.89 23.85
CA LYS A 602 34.72 11.37 23.71
C LYS A 602 35.66 10.82 24.79
N ARG A 603 35.16 10.65 26.03
CA ARG A 603 35.95 10.16 27.17
C ARG A 603 36.11 8.64 27.17
N ASN A 604 35.03 7.91 26.91
CA ASN A 604 34.92 6.47 27.14
C ASN A 604 34.63 5.64 25.88
N GLY A 605 34.39 6.27 24.73
CA GLY A 605 33.88 5.61 23.52
C GLY A 605 34.78 4.50 22.97
N ARG A 606 36.10 4.65 22.99
CA ARG A 606 37.03 3.59 22.55
C ARG A 606 36.94 2.34 23.45
N LYS A 607 36.89 2.54 24.77
CA LYS A 607 36.73 1.45 25.74
C LYS A 607 35.37 0.77 25.61
N LEU A 608 34.31 1.55 25.36
CA LEU A 608 32.98 1.01 25.10
C LEU A 608 32.92 0.19 23.81
N LEU A 609 33.62 0.62 22.76
CA LEU A 609 33.68 -0.12 21.49
C LEU A 609 34.41 -1.46 21.67
N GLU A 610 35.53 -1.47 22.40
CA GLU A 610 36.24 -2.70 22.74
C GLU A 610 35.38 -3.64 23.61
N LYS A 611 34.67 -3.11 24.62
CA LYS A 611 33.72 -3.88 25.44
C LYS A 611 32.60 -4.45 24.57
N ALA A 612 32.00 -3.66 23.69
CA ALA A 612 30.91 -4.10 22.82
C ALA A 612 31.34 -5.21 21.86
N LYS A 613 32.52 -5.07 21.22
CA LYS A 613 33.10 -6.11 20.36
C LYS A 613 33.34 -7.41 21.12
N ARG A 614 33.97 -7.32 22.29
CA ARG A 614 34.27 -8.49 23.12
C ARG A 614 33.00 -9.23 23.54
N GLU A 615 32.00 -8.51 24.05
CA GLU A 615 30.76 -9.12 24.54
C GLU A 615 29.89 -9.66 23.39
N SER A 616 29.86 -8.96 22.24
CA SER A 616 29.21 -9.45 21.01
C SER A 616 29.85 -10.74 20.50
N ASP A 617 31.19 -10.82 20.49
CA ASP A 617 31.93 -12.02 20.07
C ASP A 617 31.80 -13.18 21.05
N VAL A 618 31.71 -12.91 22.36
CA VAL A 618 31.46 -13.94 23.39
C VAL A 618 30.10 -14.57 23.15
N GLU A 619 29.04 -13.77 23.09
CA GLU A 619 27.68 -14.27 22.88
C GLU A 619 27.56 -14.97 21.52
N ARG A 620 28.22 -14.48 20.45
CA ARG A 620 28.20 -15.13 19.13
C ARG A 620 28.80 -16.54 19.12
N ASN A 621 29.75 -16.82 20.02
CA ASN A 621 30.47 -18.08 20.08
C ASN A 621 29.96 -19.01 21.20
N GLU A 622 28.98 -18.58 22.00
CA GLU A 622 28.35 -19.42 23.02
C GLU A 622 27.31 -20.39 22.40
N ASN A 623 27.24 -21.61 22.94
CA ASN A 623 26.29 -22.63 22.46
C ASN A 623 24.82 -22.29 22.72
N ALA A 624 24.54 -21.37 23.65
CA ALA A 624 23.20 -20.88 24.00
C ALA A 624 23.26 -19.38 24.30
N PRO A 625 23.32 -18.51 23.27
CA PRO A 625 23.52 -17.07 23.45
C PRO A 625 22.36 -16.41 24.17
N ASN A 626 22.66 -15.46 25.05
CA ASN A 626 21.65 -14.54 25.55
C ASN A 626 21.31 -13.53 24.45
N GLN A 627 20.22 -13.81 23.73
CA GLN A 627 19.79 -13.01 22.58
C GLN A 627 19.64 -11.52 22.91
N GLU A 628 19.16 -11.17 24.11
CA GLU A 628 18.99 -9.77 24.49
C GLU A 628 20.32 -9.04 24.65
N ARG A 629 21.30 -9.74 25.23
CA ARG A 629 22.65 -9.21 25.47
C ARG A 629 23.42 -9.11 24.15
N PHE A 630 23.26 -10.10 23.27
CA PHE A 630 23.80 -10.06 21.92
C PHE A 630 23.22 -8.90 21.10
N ASP A 631 21.89 -8.74 21.05
CA ASP A 631 21.22 -7.67 20.30
C ASP A 631 21.64 -6.28 20.81
N MET A 632 21.79 -6.13 22.12
CA MET A 632 22.31 -4.92 22.76
C MET A 632 23.73 -4.59 22.32
N TYR A 633 24.68 -5.51 22.50
CA TYR A 633 26.10 -5.22 22.23
C TYR A 633 26.39 -5.11 20.74
N SER A 634 25.69 -5.86 19.89
CA SER A 634 25.79 -5.73 18.44
C SER A 634 25.24 -4.37 17.95
N SER A 635 24.12 -3.90 18.52
CA SER A 635 23.57 -2.58 18.21
C SER A 635 24.48 -1.44 18.71
N LEU A 636 25.06 -1.60 19.90
CA LEU A 636 26.01 -0.65 20.49
C LEU A 636 27.30 -0.59 19.66
N GLU A 637 27.85 -1.73 19.24
CA GLU A 637 29.03 -1.83 18.38
C GLU A 637 28.81 -1.07 17.07
N SER A 638 27.74 -1.39 16.33
CA SER A 638 27.40 -0.74 15.06
C SER A 638 27.21 0.77 15.21
N PHE A 639 26.55 1.20 16.31
CA PHE A 639 26.39 2.61 16.63
C PHE A 639 27.75 3.30 16.89
N LEU A 640 28.63 2.69 17.69
CA LEU A 640 29.91 3.26 18.06
C LEU A 640 30.87 3.34 16.87
N GLU A 641 30.94 2.34 15.99
CA GLU A 641 31.77 2.39 14.78
C GLU A 641 31.39 3.56 13.86
N LYS A 642 30.08 3.79 13.70
CA LYS A 642 29.55 4.88 12.86
C LYS A 642 29.69 6.26 13.51
N THR A 643 29.63 6.33 14.83
CA THR A 643 29.56 7.61 15.56
C THR A 643 30.95 8.10 15.95
N LEU A 644 31.85 7.21 16.40
CA LEU A 644 33.22 7.58 16.78
C LEU A 644 34.07 8.02 15.57
N SER A 645 33.77 7.52 14.37
CA SER A 645 34.42 8.00 13.13
C SER A 645 34.02 9.43 12.73
N LYS A 646 32.97 9.99 13.35
CA LYS A 646 32.43 11.32 13.08
C LYS A 646 32.64 12.31 14.24
N LEU A 647 33.15 11.83 15.37
CA LEU A 647 33.38 12.59 16.61
C LEU A 647 34.82 13.06 16.73
#